data_AF-A0A954JYJ3-F1
#
_entry.id   AF-A0A954JYJ3-F1
#
_cell.length_a   1.000
_cell.length_b   1.000
_cell.length_c   1.000
_cell.angle_alpha   90.00
_cell.angle_beta   90.00
_cell.angle_gamma   90.00
#
_symmetry.space_group_name_H-M   'P 1'
#
loop_
_entity.id
_entity.type
_entity.pdbx_description
1 polymer ?
#
loop_
_entity_poly.entity_id
_entity_poly.type
_entity_poly.pdbx_seq_one_letter_code
_entity_poly.pdbx_strand_id
1 'polypeptide(L)'
;MSLDLPRLGIWLGSVVVMVVIGMWLIDQVPKWFSSPEVAVTNPYATDIPTVVEPPVDPNDSGPAEPMPDEPDESPPEQTAEQRTDFPGVNDGELQSAVLNDYLPDWLRAGWGNGPETGSGAVLVDPYGTTPESHRTLSAAFDAATGTDALIEIAVQDPISVSPVALEPSKGAPVRNITLRGRDGKRGTLLIDADAPEQRSWLVAQKAVLRIEGLDLVVQSRGTDASLSPFTLLQLIESDLIMRDVRIVVLQPAEATHQLSGQIVYITGDSPGKNRMLLENCNAALRSLQLVQLDGNDCDLLLGNCYLENVSTPLLRFAPPIASTNPLARPLRRVALLACSTVSDGPVLHTQQSADAAVPLEFRTRRCLVFGRQNPQPWIELLDWPRDTTASLEAPTAANVTFDCQHVRFFNRPRLVALAPPEGEGQLVSDVAEWRKFWKQSLASNDWVLKPDVVFPAGMSVQPSDLQSQFATELEPGLGARAHLGADAASIPVRNVAIESRVLASLSRHRVPIGFGQAPPSGKQIPFDLKRAATLQALIDSPECPTGATLICSGVGLKTIPPLVIRKKHIRLEFAQSEEGTELFVQPTPDTDATAWFRVEGGQLDLINAPLQLPNSGRKRYPATVLQLAGGAASLQNSRILGPNGTGETSAALIDTPTDGVPQMLSLTNCLLTSSGTVVRVGSVNLECGNLAIGTLAAAFELAGDQPGSDCLLFHCSLAAREAFRLSDGRTQPLSRNVFLRNCVLLPPPVHGADSVPAALTVIHGVPAGTDCPLGWWEGNSAYSPVIRHWLTASPASTGNSFDADRLHVDNGGRFIGAVVGNEGVLLSGPLPALSELTPTHFSLLPTCVAATRAVDGGPLGIRLPVGPDLTVRTTPETPGGGKPTPKPVAPRGPFRPDF
;
A
#
# COMPACT_ATOMS: atom_id res chain seq x y z
N MET A 1 -61.40 16.52 35.33
CA MET A 1 -60.52 16.09 34.21
C MET A 1 -59.73 17.31 33.77
N SER A 2 -58.52 17.49 34.31
CA SER A 2 -57.60 18.57 33.91
C SER A 2 -56.70 18.05 32.80
N LEU A 3 -56.77 18.65 31.61
CA LEU A 3 -55.85 18.36 30.52
C LEU A 3 -54.45 18.86 30.90
N ASP A 4 -53.45 18.00 30.75
CA ASP A 4 -52.05 18.27 31.03
C ASP A 4 -51.44 19.05 29.86
N LEU A 5 -51.55 20.39 29.90
CA LEU A 5 -51.07 21.32 28.86
C LEU A 5 -49.61 21.09 28.40
N PRO A 6 -48.64 20.70 29.24
CA PRO A 6 -47.26 20.45 28.81
C PRO A 6 -47.15 19.28 27.83
N ARG A 7 -47.94 18.22 28.02
CA ARG A 7 -47.96 17.06 27.11
C ARG A 7 -48.60 17.39 25.77
N LEU A 8 -49.61 18.27 25.77
CA LEU A 8 -50.21 18.79 24.54
C LEU A 8 -49.20 19.62 23.73
N GLY A 9 -48.37 20.43 24.41
CA GLY A 9 -47.32 21.22 23.77
C GLY A 9 -46.24 20.38 23.09
N ILE A 10 -45.79 19.30 23.74
CA ILE A 10 -44.81 18.36 23.14
C ILE A 10 -45.43 17.65 21.92
N TRP A 11 -46.69 17.25 21.99
CA TRP A 11 -47.38 16.59 20.88
C TRP A 11 -47.56 17.53 19.67
N LEU A 12 -47.98 18.78 19.92
CA LEU A 12 -48.08 19.80 18.88
C LEU A 12 -46.73 20.14 18.27
N GLY A 13 -45.67 20.25 19.08
CA GLY A 13 -44.30 20.48 18.60
C GLY A 13 -43.81 19.37 17.66
N SER A 14 -44.02 18.10 18.04
CA SER A 14 -43.63 16.95 17.21
C SER A 14 -44.39 16.89 15.88
N VAL A 15 -45.68 17.25 15.88
CA VAL A 15 -46.48 17.31 14.64
C VAL A 15 -45.98 18.43 13.73
N VAL A 16 -45.65 19.60 14.27
CA VAL A 16 -45.09 20.71 13.47
C VAL A 16 -43.74 20.34 12.86
N VAL A 17 -42.85 19.68 13.61
CA VAL A 17 -41.55 19.22 13.09
C VAL A 17 -41.74 18.20 11.97
N MET A 18 -42.66 17.24 12.10
CA MET A 18 -42.97 16.29 11.03
C MET A 18 -43.51 16.96 9.77
N VAL A 19 -44.38 17.98 9.92
CA VAL A 19 -44.91 18.72 8.77
C VAL A 19 -43.81 19.51 8.07
N VAL A 20 -42.89 20.14 8.81
CA VAL A 20 -41.75 20.87 8.23
C VAL A 20 -40.81 19.91 7.48
N ILE A 21 -40.51 18.73 8.04
CA ILE A 21 -39.69 17.72 7.36
C ILE A 21 -40.40 17.18 6.11
N GLY A 22 -41.72 16.95 6.17
CA GLY A 22 -42.52 16.51 5.04
C GLY A 22 -42.58 17.55 3.91
N MET A 23 -42.74 18.83 4.25
CA MET A 23 -42.72 19.92 3.26
C MET A 23 -41.32 20.10 2.65
N TRP A 24 -40.26 19.99 3.45
CA TRP A 24 -38.88 20.02 2.95
C TRP A 24 -38.59 18.86 1.99
N LEU A 25 -39.04 17.64 2.30
CA LEU A 25 -38.90 16.49 1.40
C LEU A 25 -39.65 16.69 0.08
N ILE A 26 -40.89 17.21 0.11
CA ILE A 26 -41.69 17.47 -1.09
C ILE A 26 -41.01 18.52 -2.00
N ASP A 27 -40.35 19.52 -1.42
CA ASP A 27 -39.62 20.55 -2.18
C ASP A 27 -38.33 20.03 -2.85
N GLN A 28 -37.76 18.92 -2.35
CA GLN A 28 -36.60 18.26 -2.96
C GLN A 28 -36.97 17.28 -4.10
N VAL A 29 -38.20 16.76 -4.13
CA VAL A 29 -38.64 15.77 -5.13
C VAL A 29 -38.46 16.26 -6.58
N PRO A 30 -38.81 17.50 -6.97
CA PRO A 30 -38.64 17.96 -8.36
C PRO A 30 -37.16 18.08 -8.80
N LYS A 31 -36.24 18.29 -7.86
CA LYS A 31 -34.79 18.40 -8.13
C LYS A 31 -34.10 17.06 -8.32
N TRP A 32 -34.70 15.98 -7.83
CA TRP A 32 -34.22 14.61 -8.01
C TRP A 32 -34.65 13.97 -9.33
N PHE A 33 -35.67 14.51 -10.01
CA PHE A 33 -36.22 13.95 -11.24
C PHE A 33 -35.94 14.77 -12.51
N SER A 34 -35.23 15.89 -12.41
CA SER A 34 -34.73 16.62 -13.58
C SER A 34 -33.40 16.02 -14.07
N SER A 35 -33.47 14.90 -14.78
CA SER A 35 -32.40 14.48 -15.68
C SER A 35 -32.42 15.37 -16.93
N PRO A 36 -31.27 15.87 -17.43
CA PRO A 36 -31.23 16.35 -18.80
C PRO A 36 -31.46 15.14 -19.73
N GLU A 37 -32.40 15.25 -20.67
CA GLU A 37 -32.52 14.31 -21.79
C GLU A 37 -31.21 14.34 -22.59
N VAL A 38 -30.29 13.44 -22.28
CA VAL A 38 -29.10 13.20 -23.09
C VAL A 38 -29.54 12.32 -24.25
N ALA A 39 -29.64 12.91 -25.43
CA ALA A 39 -29.77 12.17 -26.67
C ALA A 39 -28.60 11.17 -26.77
N VAL A 40 -28.91 9.88 -26.81
CA VAL A 40 -27.95 8.80 -27.02
C VAL A 40 -27.37 8.95 -28.43
N THR A 41 -26.25 9.64 -28.55
CA THR A 41 -25.44 9.67 -29.77
C THR A 41 -24.27 8.71 -29.58
N ASN A 42 -24.04 7.89 -30.60
CA ASN A 42 -22.90 7.00 -30.68
C ASN A 42 -21.62 7.85 -30.76
N PRO A 43 -20.65 7.71 -29.83
CA PRO A 43 -19.39 8.47 -29.90
C PRO A 43 -18.49 8.07 -31.09
N TYR A 44 -18.90 7.06 -31.88
CA TYR A 44 -18.23 6.59 -33.09
C TYR A 44 -19.04 6.82 -34.37
N ALA A 45 -20.19 7.50 -34.32
CA ALA A 45 -20.92 7.89 -35.52
C ALA A 45 -20.23 9.10 -36.18
N THR A 46 -19.75 8.91 -37.40
CA THR A 46 -19.23 9.98 -38.26
C THR A 46 -20.40 10.71 -38.92
N ASP A 47 -21.14 11.50 -38.14
CA ASP A 47 -22.05 12.50 -38.69
C ASP A 47 -21.36 13.85 -38.59
N ILE A 48 -20.86 14.32 -39.74
CA ILE A 48 -20.33 15.68 -39.90
C ILE A 48 -21.51 16.65 -39.77
N PRO A 49 -21.57 17.51 -38.74
CA PRO A 49 -22.57 18.56 -38.71
C PRO A 49 -22.16 19.62 -39.71
N THR A 50 -22.94 19.78 -40.77
CA THR A 50 -22.86 20.91 -41.69
C THR A 50 -23.01 22.20 -40.88
N VAL A 51 -21.96 23.02 -40.86
CA VAL A 51 -21.97 24.35 -40.25
C VAL A 51 -22.98 25.21 -41.01
N VAL A 52 -24.09 25.54 -40.36
CA VAL A 52 -24.96 26.63 -40.79
C VAL A 52 -24.61 27.81 -39.90
N GLU A 53 -23.87 28.76 -40.46
CA GLU A 53 -23.59 30.05 -39.82
C GLU A 53 -24.91 30.82 -39.60
N PRO A 54 -25.16 31.37 -38.40
CA PRO A 54 -26.21 32.37 -38.23
C PRO A 54 -25.72 33.73 -38.77
N PRO A 55 -26.63 34.58 -39.26
CA PRO A 55 -26.27 35.86 -39.87
C PRO A 55 -25.76 36.84 -38.82
N VAL A 56 -24.69 37.54 -39.17
CA VAL A 56 -24.16 38.71 -38.44
C VAL A 56 -25.13 39.87 -38.65
N ASP A 57 -25.68 40.40 -37.55
CA ASP A 57 -26.39 41.68 -37.55
C ASP A 57 -25.43 42.79 -37.10
N PRO A 58 -25.07 43.75 -37.97
CA PRO A 58 -24.11 44.80 -37.66
C PRO A 58 -24.86 46.08 -37.28
N ASN A 59 -25.48 46.11 -36.10
CA ASN A 59 -25.87 47.35 -35.41
C ASN A 59 -26.53 47.03 -34.07
N ASP A 60 -25.74 47.04 -32.99
CA ASP A 60 -26.26 47.67 -31.77
C ASP A 60 -25.09 48.20 -30.93
N SER A 61 -24.79 49.47 -31.15
CA SER A 61 -23.87 50.27 -30.36
C SER A 61 -24.70 51.21 -29.50
N GLY A 62 -24.76 50.94 -28.20
CA GLY A 62 -25.39 51.80 -27.19
C GLY A 62 -24.63 51.71 -25.86
N PRO A 63 -24.28 52.83 -25.22
CA PRO A 63 -23.36 52.86 -24.07
C PRO A 63 -24.11 52.58 -22.75
N ALA A 64 -23.57 51.69 -21.92
CA ALA A 64 -24.05 51.48 -20.57
C ALA A 64 -23.32 52.42 -19.58
N GLU A 65 -24.11 53.12 -18.78
CA GLU A 65 -23.74 54.02 -17.69
C GLU A 65 -22.94 53.31 -16.57
N PRO A 66 -22.11 54.04 -15.80
CA PRO A 66 -21.38 53.47 -14.67
C PRO A 66 -22.31 53.29 -13.46
N MET A 67 -22.43 52.06 -12.97
CA MET A 67 -22.99 51.79 -11.64
C MET A 67 -21.95 52.07 -10.54
N PRO A 68 -22.41 52.46 -9.33
CA PRO A 68 -21.54 52.93 -8.25
C PRO A 68 -20.92 51.77 -7.46
N ASP A 69 -19.71 52.01 -6.95
CA ASP A 69 -18.98 51.14 -6.04
C ASP A 69 -19.81 50.78 -4.80
N GLU A 70 -20.15 49.50 -4.64
CA GLU A 70 -20.44 48.91 -3.34
C GLU A 70 -19.11 48.37 -2.77
N PRO A 71 -18.80 48.61 -1.48
CA PRO A 71 -17.57 48.13 -0.89
C PRO A 71 -17.64 46.62 -0.73
N ASP A 72 -16.70 45.93 -1.39
CA ASP A 72 -16.43 44.52 -1.20
C ASP A 72 -15.99 44.30 0.26
N GLU A 73 -16.92 43.88 1.12
CA GLU A 73 -16.57 43.27 2.42
C GLU A 73 -15.97 41.89 2.16
N SER A 74 -14.73 41.89 1.66
CA SER A 74 -13.85 40.73 1.81
C SER A 74 -13.71 40.45 3.31
N PRO A 75 -14.01 39.23 3.79
CA PRO A 75 -13.69 38.86 5.17
C PRO A 75 -12.18 39.10 5.36
N PRO A 76 -11.76 39.67 6.50
CA PRO A 76 -10.36 40.05 6.67
C PRO A 76 -9.49 38.83 6.41
N GLU A 77 -8.53 38.98 5.50
CA GLU A 77 -7.37 38.11 5.44
C GLU A 77 -6.88 37.99 6.88
N GLN A 78 -7.10 36.82 7.48
CA GLN A 78 -6.41 36.44 8.69
C GLN A 78 -4.95 36.36 8.30
N THR A 79 -4.23 37.46 8.45
CA THR A 79 -2.79 37.46 8.65
C THR A 79 -2.50 36.32 9.59
N ALA A 80 -1.71 35.35 9.13
CA ALA A 80 -1.30 34.19 9.90
C ALA A 80 -0.81 34.67 11.28
N GLU A 81 -1.67 34.57 12.30
CA GLU A 81 -1.27 34.80 13.67
C GLU A 81 -0.14 33.82 13.94
N GLN A 82 0.99 34.35 14.42
CA GLN A 82 2.10 33.53 14.88
C GLN A 82 1.53 32.55 15.89
N ARG A 83 1.43 31.28 15.51
CA ARG A 83 1.05 30.16 16.39
C ARG A 83 2.10 30.10 17.50
N THR A 84 1.85 30.79 18.61
CA THR A 84 2.71 30.80 19.81
C THR A 84 2.30 29.75 20.83
N ASP A 85 1.24 29.00 20.55
CA ASP A 85 0.59 28.13 21.52
C ASP A 85 1.29 26.77 21.50
N PHE A 86 2.37 26.64 22.27
CA PHE A 86 3.00 25.34 22.46
C PHE A 86 2.05 24.42 23.24
N PRO A 87 1.84 23.17 22.84
CA PRO A 87 0.85 22.33 23.49
C PRO A 87 1.17 22.03 24.95
N GLY A 88 0.13 22.04 25.80
CA GLY A 88 0.29 21.96 27.25
C GLY A 88 0.55 23.31 27.93
N VAL A 89 0.48 24.41 27.17
CA VAL A 89 0.67 25.78 27.63
C VAL A 89 -0.59 26.59 27.35
N ASN A 90 -1.15 27.25 28.38
CA ASN A 90 -2.21 28.24 28.16
C ASN A 90 -1.60 29.58 27.74
N ASP A 91 -2.29 30.39 26.92
CA ASP A 91 -1.83 31.72 26.47
C ASP A 91 -1.42 32.65 27.64
N GLY A 92 -2.06 32.49 28.81
CA GLY A 92 -1.71 33.21 30.03
C GLY A 92 -0.46 32.69 30.76
N GLU A 93 -0.03 31.45 30.51
CA GLU A 93 1.15 30.81 31.10
C GLU A 93 2.43 30.98 30.27
N LEU A 94 2.33 31.26 28.95
CA LEU A 94 3.47 31.63 28.10
C LEU A 94 4.22 32.87 28.61
N GLN A 95 3.52 33.75 29.35
CA GLN A 95 4.11 34.91 30.01
C GLN A 95 4.70 34.60 31.40
N SER A 96 4.56 33.37 31.91
CA SER A 96 5.02 33.00 33.26
C SER A 96 6.49 32.51 33.26
N ALA A 97 7.26 32.96 34.25
CA ALA A 97 8.66 32.55 34.43
C ALA A 97 8.84 31.02 34.54
N VAL A 98 7.83 30.32 35.07
CA VAL A 98 7.82 28.87 35.26
C VAL A 98 7.86 28.11 33.93
N LEU A 99 7.31 28.68 32.86
CA LEU A 99 7.26 28.00 31.56
C LEU A 99 8.54 28.17 30.73
N ASN A 100 9.22 29.30 30.94
CA ASN A 100 10.58 29.51 30.44
C ASN A 100 11.55 28.46 30.96
N ASP A 101 11.27 27.86 32.14
CA ASP A 101 12.09 26.79 32.68
C ASP A 101 11.93 25.48 31.90
N TYR A 102 10.78 25.20 31.28
CA TYR A 102 10.54 23.95 30.54
C TYR A 102 10.92 24.01 29.07
N LEU A 103 10.83 25.17 28.44
CA LEU A 103 11.14 25.35 27.03
C LEU A 103 12.65 25.61 26.82
N PRO A 104 13.34 24.82 25.98
CA PRO A 104 14.74 25.06 25.67
C PRO A 104 14.98 26.47 25.10
N ASP A 105 16.12 27.08 25.43
CA ASP A 105 16.50 28.41 24.92
C ASP A 105 16.51 28.47 23.39
N TRP A 106 16.89 27.36 22.74
CA TRP A 106 16.97 27.30 21.28
C TRP A 106 15.60 27.37 20.58
N LEU A 107 14.52 26.97 21.25
CA LEU A 107 13.16 27.11 20.70
C LEU A 107 12.70 28.57 20.77
N ARG A 108 13.13 29.29 21.81
CA ARG A 108 12.81 30.70 22.07
C ARG A 108 13.55 31.66 21.13
N ALA A 109 14.73 31.29 20.63
CA ALA A 109 15.61 32.16 19.87
C ALA A 109 15.23 32.37 18.37
N GLY A 110 14.08 31.87 17.90
CA GLY A 110 13.55 32.20 16.56
C GLY A 110 13.16 31.00 15.68
N TRP A 111 12.26 30.13 16.16
CA TRP A 111 11.73 28.99 15.41
C TRP A 111 10.32 29.24 14.83
N GLY A 112 10.10 30.45 14.29
CA GLY A 112 8.84 30.88 13.65
C GLY A 112 8.92 31.08 12.13
N ASN A 113 10.11 31.11 11.54
CA ASN A 113 10.23 31.24 10.10
C ASN A 113 10.27 29.83 9.49
N GLY A 114 9.14 29.42 8.92
CA GLY A 114 9.14 28.44 7.83
C GLY A 114 10.12 28.89 6.74
N PRO A 115 10.51 28.01 5.79
CA PRO A 115 11.21 28.50 4.60
C PRO A 115 10.46 29.73 4.08
N GLU A 116 11.17 30.85 3.90
CA GLU A 116 10.58 32.05 3.32
C GLU A 116 9.79 31.64 2.09
N THR A 117 8.57 32.17 1.94
CA THR A 117 7.59 31.87 0.89
C THR A 117 8.08 32.11 -0.56
N GLY A 118 9.40 32.21 -0.77
CA GLY A 118 10.08 32.32 -2.05
C GLY A 118 11.03 31.17 -2.42
N SER A 119 11.17 30.08 -1.62
CA SER A 119 11.88 28.89 -2.10
C SER A 119 10.98 28.08 -3.04
N GLY A 120 11.47 27.76 -4.24
CA GLY A 120 10.72 26.97 -5.22
C GLY A 120 10.35 25.60 -4.63
N ALA A 121 9.07 25.41 -4.34
CA ALA A 121 8.58 24.15 -3.80
C ALA A 121 8.71 23.04 -4.85
N VAL A 122 9.33 21.93 -4.49
CA VAL A 122 9.40 20.73 -5.33
C VAL A 122 8.20 19.87 -5.03
N LEU A 123 7.30 19.70 -6.01
CA LEU A 123 6.11 18.89 -5.84
C LEU A 123 6.41 17.42 -6.11
N VAL A 124 6.03 16.54 -5.19
CA VAL A 124 5.98 15.09 -5.40
C VAL A 124 4.55 14.70 -5.68
N ASP A 125 4.32 14.21 -6.89
CA ASP A 125 3.05 13.64 -7.31
C ASP A 125 3.34 12.33 -8.04
N PRO A 126 2.91 11.17 -7.48
CA PRO A 126 3.17 9.87 -8.10
C PRO A 126 2.59 9.74 -9.53
N TYR A 127 1.71 10.66 -9.93
CA TYR A 127 1.08 10.67 -11.25
C TYR A 127 1.69 11.63 -12.25
N GLY A 128 2.53 12.56 -11.80
CA GLY A 128 3.05 13.60 -12.67
C GLY A 128 1.95 14.51 -13.24
N THR A 129 0.91 14.87 -12.46
CA THR A 129 -0.23 15.66 -12.97
C THR A 129 0.18 17.05 -13.47
N THR A 130 1.32 17.56 -12.99
CA THR A 130 1.93 18.79 -13.52
C THR A 130 3.32 18.49 -14.10
N PRO A 131 3.76 19.22 -15.15
CA PRO A 131 5.09 19.03 -15.75
C PRO A 131 6.25 19.25 -14.78
N GLU A 132 6.02 20.04 -13.73
CA GLU A 132 6.99 20.40 -12.69
C GLU A 132 7.02 19.43 -11.51
N SER A 133 6.17 18.39 -11.53
CA SER A 133 6.09 17.42 -10.44
C SER A 133 7.01 16.21 -10.65
N HIS A 134 7.56 15.73 -9.53
CA HIS A 134 8.40 14.55 -9.45
C HIS A 134 7.57 13.35 -9.00
N ARG A 135 7.77 12.21 -9.67
CA ARG A 135 7.01 10.98 -9.38
C ARG A 135 7.49 10.23 -8.13
N THR A 136 8.72 10.49 -7.71
CA THR A 136 9.34 9.82 -6.56
C THR A 136 9.96 10.84 -5.61
N LEU A 137 9.98 10.49 -4.32
CA LEU A 137 10.62 11.34 -3.32
C LEU A 137 12.14 11.46 -3.58
N SER A 138 12.80 10.41 -4.06
CA SER A 138 14.22 10.46 -4.45
C SER A 138 14.48 11.47 -5.55
N ALA A 139 13.67 11.46 -6.62
CA ALA A 139 13.83 12.41 -7.72
C ALA A 139 13.56 13.86 -7.28
N ALA A 140 12.66 14.04 -6.30
CA ALA A 140 12.40 15.35 -5.72
C ALA A 140 13.57 15.84 -4.86
N PHE A 141 14.22 14.95 -4.10
CA PHE A 141 15.45 15.28 -3.38
C PHE A 141 16.60 15.64 -4.32
N ASP A 142 16.78 14.89 -5.42
CA ASP A 142 17.80 15.19 -6.43
C ASP A 142 17.58 16.54 -7.14
N ALA A 143 16.32 16.92 -7.31
CA ALA A 143 15.93 18.20 -7.91
C ALA A 143 15.96 19.38 -6.92
N ALA A 144 16.00 19.10 -5.62
CA ALA A 144 15.99 20.14 -4.60
C ALA A 144 17.35 20.85 -4.55
N THR A 145 17.42 22.04 -5.15
CA THR A 145 18.63 22.87 -5.14
C THR A 145 18.55 23.99 -4.10
N GLY A 146 19.65 24.28 -3.40
CA GLY A 146 19.75 25.42 -2.48
C GLY A 146 20.12 25.03 -1.05
N THR A 147 20.10 25.99 -0.13
CA THR A 147 20.35 25.74 1.30
C THR A 147 19.07 25.26 2.01
N ASP A 148 17.91 25.76 1.56
CA ASP A 148 16.59 25.46 2.10
C ASP A 148 15.72 24.82 1.00
N ALA A 149 15.46 23.52 1.14
CA ALA A 149 14.58 22.78 0.24
C ALA A 149 13.20 22.60 0.85
N LEU A 150 12.17 22.88 0.07
CA LEU A 150 10.78 22.57 0.39
C LEU A 150 10.26 21.52 -0.58
N ILE A 151 9.82 20.38 -0.05
CA ILE A 151 9.25 19.28 -0.82
C ILE A 151 7.81 19.08 -0.37
N GLU A 152 6.87 19.21 -1.29
CA GLU A 152 5.44 19.05 -1.03
C GLU A 152 4.93 17.70 -1.54
N ILE A 153 4.19 16.98 -0.71
CA ILE A 153 3.64 15.68 -1.04
C ILE A 153 2.19 15.85 -1.47
N ALA A 154 1.88 15.43 -2.69
CA ALA A 154 0.51 15.37 -3.19
C ALA A 154 -0.32 14.39 -2.35
N VAL A 155 -1.58 14.76 -2.14
CA VAL A 155 -2.43 14.23 -1.06
C VAL A 155 -3.22 13.00 -1.51
N GLN A 156 -3.30 12.76 -2.82
CA GLN A 156 -4.24 11.78 -3.36
C GLN A 156 -3.86 10.36 -2.98
N ASP A 157 -2.57 9.99 -2.98
CA ASP A 157 -2.15 8.60 -2.87
C ASP A 157 -0.85 8.35 -2.06
N PRO A 158 -0.72 7.21 -1.36
CA PRO A 158 0.50 6.86 -0.65
C PRO A 158 1.70 6.77 -1.59
N ILE A 159 2.76 7.49 -1.25
CA ILE A 159 4.01 7.48 -2.00
C ILE A 159 4.96 6.48 -1.35
N SER A 160 5.40 5.48 -2.11
CA SER A 160 6.45 4.57 -1.64
C SER A 160 7.77 5.30 -1.52
N VAL A 161 8.39 5.20 -0.34
CA VAL A 161 9.68 5.82 -0.04
C VAL A 161 10.79 4.79 -0.23
N SER A 162 11.69 5.06 -1.16
CA SER A 162 12.98 4.38 -1.24
C SER A 162 13.96 5.00 -0.23
N PRO A 163 14.95 4.24 0.26
CA PRO A 163 16.00 4.81 1.10
C PRO A 163 16.72 5.97 0.39
N VAL A 164 16.87 7.10 1.07
CA VAL A 164 17.56 8.29 0.58
C VAL A 164 18.55 8.77 1.65
N ALA A 165 19.83 8.85 1.29
CA ALA A 165 20.82 9.52 2.12
C ALA A 165 20.90 10.99 1.71
N LEU A 166 20.62 11.89 2.65
CA LEU A 166 20.82 13.33 2.48
C LEU A 166 22.29 13.63 2.77
N GLU A 167 23.18 13.13 1.92
CA GLU A 167 24.60 13.46 2.00
C GLU A 167 24.83 14.82 1.34
N PRO A 168 25.70 15.68 1.91
CA PRO A 168 26.21 16.86 1.22
C PRO A 168 27.12 16.41 0.06
N SER A 169 26.54 15.99 -1.06
CA SER A 169 27.26 15.59 -2.25
C SER A 169 27.39 16.76 -3.24
N LYS A 170 28.64 17.21 -3.40
CA LYS A 170 29.20 18.12 -4.43
C LYS A 170 28.22 19.06 -5.16
N GLY A 171 28.02 20.26 -4.62
CA GLY A 171 27.51 21.42 -5.37
C GLY A 171 27.03 22.55 -4.48
N ALA A 172 26.17 22.24 -3.51
CA ALA A 172 25.84 23.06 -2.35
C ALA A 172 25.12 22.14 -1.35
N PRO A 173 25.48 22.11 -0.06
CA PRO A 173 24.77 21.27 0.90
C PRO A 173 23.36 21.83 1.12
N VAL A 174 22.32 21.04 0.81
CA VAL A 174 20.98 21.29 1.34
C VAL A 174 21.08 21.12 2.85
N ARG A 175 20.98 22.22 3.60
CA ARG A 175 21.15 22.23 5.06
C ARG A 175 19.82 22.13 5.78
N ASN A 176 18.75 22.61 5.17
CA ASN A 176 17.42 22.58 5.73
C ASN A 176 16.47 21.95 4.73
N ILE A 177 15.75 20.92 5.14
CA ILE A 177 14.79 20.19 4.30
C ILE A 177 13.45 20.21 5.02
N THR A 178 12.41 20.65 4.33
CA THR A 178 11.03 20.57 4.79
C THR A 178 10.24 19.63 3.90
N LEU A 179 9.74 18.54 4.48
CA LEU A 179 8.78 17.64 3.86
C LEU A 179 7.40 17.99 4.42
N ARG A 180 6.46 18.39 3.55
CA ARG A 180 5.10 18.71 4.01
C ARG A 180 4.00 18.19 3.10
N GLY A 181 2.81 18.00 3.67
CA GLY A 181 1.61 17.80 2.87
C GLY A 181 1.23 19.06 2.09
N ARG A 182 0.74 18.90 0.86
CA ARG A 182 0.32 20.03 0.02
C ARG A 182 -1.03 20.60 0.48
N ASP A 183 -1.20 21.92 0.36
CA ASP A 183 -2.46 22.65 0.61
C ASP A 183 -3.07 22.37 2.00
N GLY A 184 -2.21 22.15 3.01
CA GLY A 184 -2.64 21.85 4.38
C GLY A 184 -3.30 20.49 4.57
N LYS A 185 -3.33 19.64 3.53
CA LYS A 185 -3.83 18.28 3.61
C LYS A 185 -2.68 17.30 3.84
N ARG A 186 -2.97 16.17 4.48
CA ARG A 186 -1.92 15.20 4.85
C ARG A 186 -1.58 14.26 3.72
N GLY A 187 -0.32 14.29 3.29
CA GLY A 187 0.25 13.28 2.40
C GLY A 187 0.58 12.00 3.15
N THR A 188 0.57 10.86 2.47
CA THR A 188 0.96 9.57 3.05
C THR A 188 2.25 9.05 2.42
N LEU A 189 3.22 8.69 3.27
CA LEU A 189 4.47 8.05 2.87
C LEU A 189 4.46 6.59 3.32
N LEU A 190 4.66 5.67 2.38
CA LEU A 190 4.69 4.22 2.63
C LEU A 190 6.14 3.73 2.65
N ILE A 191 6.57 3.21 3.80
CA ILE A 191 7.94 2.75 4.06
C ILE A 191 7.94 1.22 4.20
N ASP A 192 8.55 0.53 3.24
CA ASP A 192 8.67 -0.94 3.27
C ASP A 192 9.88 -1.39 4.07
N ALA A 193 9.69 -1.79 5.33
CA ALA A 193 10.76 -2.15 6.25
C ALA A 193 11.46 -3.48 5.91
N ASP A 194 10.91 -4.29 4.99
CA ASP A 194 11.51 -5.56 4.58
C ASP A 194 12.52 -5.40 3.41
N ALA A 195 12.76 -4.16 2.94
CA ALA A 195 13.68 -3.91 1.83
C ALA A 195 15.16 -4.22 2.23
N PRO A 196 15.86 -5.14 1.54
CA PRO A 196 17.09 -5.76 2.03
C PRO A 196 18.36 -4.88 1.92
N GLU A 197 18.31 -3.73 1.25
CA GLU A 197 19.52 -3.05 0.78
C GLU A 197 20.05 -1.96 1.74
N GLN A 198 19.27 -1.44 2.69
CA GLN A 198 19.74 -0.37 3.59
C GLN A 198 19.17 -0.44 5.01
N ARG A 199 19.98 0.05 5.97
CA ARG A 199 19.66 0.06 7.41
C ARG A 199 18.80 1.25 7.85
N SER A 200 18.88 2.36 7.11
CA SER A 200 18.25 3.65 7.43
C SER A 200 17.53 4.20 6.20
N TRP A 201 16.28 4.67 6.34
CA TRP A 201 15.50 5.17 5.19
C TRP A 201 15.80 6.61 4.83
N LEU A 202 15.96 7.48 5.82
CA LEU A 202 16.37 8.87 5.61
C LEU A 202 17.54 9.19 6.51
N VAL A 203 18.67 9.56 5.93
CA VAL A 203 19.87 9.95 6.69
C VAL A 203 20.07 11.45 6.57
N ALA A 204 20.01 12.19 7.68
CA ALA A 204 20.33 13.61 7.74
C ALA A 204 21.66 13.81 8.46
N GLN A 205 22.59 14.54 7.82
CA GLN A 205 23.89 14.85 8.39
C GLN A 205 24.17 16.35 8.41
N LYS A 206 24.46 16.89 9.60
CA LYS A 206 24.69 18.33 9.83
C LYS A 206 23.60 19.23 9.23
N ALA A 207 22.36 18.77 9.28
CA ALA A 207 21.20 19.38 8.64
C ALA A 207 20.04 19.58 9.63
N VAL A 208 19.01 20.32 9.21
CA VAL A 208 17.72 20.41 9.88
C VAL A 208 16.67 19.73 9.00
N LEU A 209 16.04 18.69 9.53
CA LEU A 209 14.93 18.01 8.86
C LEU A 209 13.61 18.43 9.52
N ARG A 210 12.68 18.95 8.71
CA ARG A 210 11.32 19.29 9.12
C ARG A 210 10.33 18.37 8.41
N ILE A 211 9.41 17.78 9.15
CA ILE A 211 8.34 16.92 8.63
C ILE A 211 7.02 17.45 9.19
N GLU A 212 6.13 17.90 8.32
CA GLU A 212 4.92 18.61 8.72
C GLU A 212 3.68 18.05 8.02
N GLY A 213 2.66 17.67 8.80
CA GLY A 213 1.37 17.23 8.25
C GLY A 213 1.47 16.00 7.34
N LEU A 214 2.20 14.97 7.73
CA LEU A 214 2.36 13.73 6.95
C LEU A 214 2.00 12.48 7.77
N ASP A 215 1.50 11.47 7.07
CA ASP A 215 1.29 10.12 7.59
C ASP A 215 2.45 9.22 7.15
N LEU A 216 3.28 8.78 8.10
CA LEU A 216 4.39 7.85 7.90
C LEU A 216 3.92 6.43 8.23
N VAL A 217 3.69 5.61 7.20
CA VAL A 217 3.20 4.24 7.32
C VAL A 217 4.36 3.27 7.11
N VAL A 218 4.86 2.67 8.19
CA VAL A 218 5.88 1.63 8.13
C VAL A 218 5.20 0.28 8.00
N GLN A 219 5.50 -0.45 6.94
CA GLN A 219 4.91 -1.75 6.64
C GLN A 219 5.98 -2.84 6.69
N SER A 220 5.65 -4.00 7.27
CA SER A 220 6.50 -5.20 7.23
C SER A 220 5.63 -6.45 7.21
N ARG A 221 5.99 -7.46 6.42
CA ARG A 221 5.37 -8.78 6.42
C ARG A 221 5.88 -9.64 7.57
N GLY A 222 7.04 -9.31 8.15
CA GLY A 222 7.62 -10.03 9.28
C GLY A 222 8.01 -11.47 8.96
N THR A 223 8.43 -11.73 7.71
CA THR A 223 8.74 -13.10 7.22
C THR A 223 10.21 -13.50 7.38
N ASP A 224 11.12 -12.54 7.54
CA ASP A 224 12.56 -12.80 7.62
C ASP A 224 13.12 -12.43 9.00
N ALA A 225 13.60 -13.44 9.73
CA ALA A 225 14.21 -13.29 11.05
C ALA A 225 15.60 -12.65 11.01
N SER A 226 16.25 -12.61 9.83
CA SER A 226 17.63 -12.18 9.66
C SER A 226 17.79 -10.69 9.36
N LEU A 227 16.67 -9.95 9.29
CA LEU A 227 16.67 -8.52 9.02
C LEU A 227 17.36 -7.75 10.15
N SER A 228 18.29 -6.87 9.77
CA SER A 228 18.90 -5.90 10.68
C SER A 228 17.83 -5.00 11.33
N PRO A 229 18.09 -4.43 12.52
CA PRO A 229 17.15 -3.50 13.14
C PRO A 229 16.82 -2.34 12.19
N PHE A 230 15.52 -2.09 12.03
CA PHE A 230 14.99 -1.05 11.16
C PHE A 230 15.28 0.34 11.73
N THR A 231 15.68 1.29 10.89
CA THR A 231 15.80 2.71 11.26
C THR A 231 15.05 3.57 10.24
N LEU A 232 14.00 4.29 10.64
CA LEU A 232 13.33 5.19 9.70
C LEU A 232 14.21 6.42 9.39
N LEU A 233 14.62 7.15 10.43
CA LEU A 233 15.44 8.35 10.33
C LEU A 233 16.75 8.17 11.07
N GLN A 234 17.87 8.48 10.42
CA GLN A 234 19.18 8.56 11.05
C GLN A 234 19.65 10.01 11.06
N LEU A 235 19.90 10.55 12.26
CA LEU A 235 20.37 11.90 12.49
C LEU A 235 21.83 11.87 12.94
N ILE A 236 22.70 12.53 12.19
CA ILE A 236 24.12 12.67 12.51
C ILE A 236 24.41 14.15 12.71
N GLU A 237 24.58 14.59 13.96
CA GLU A 237 24.78 16.00 14.33
C GLU A 237 23.71 16.94 13.72
N SER A 238 22.47 16.48 13.67
CA SER A 238 21.35 17.10 12.94
C SER A 238 20.18 17.39 13.85
N ASP A 239 19.38 18.40 13.51
CA ASP A 239 18.18 18.76 14.25
C ASP A 239 16.93 18.24 13.51
N LEU A 240 15.91 17.78 14.24
CA LEU A 240 14.66 17.22 13.69
C LEU A 240 13.44 17.93 14.28
N ILE A 241 12.50 18.27 13.40
CA ILE A 241 11.21 18.86 13.77
C ILE A 241 10.11 18.02 13.11
N MET A 242 9.20 17.48 13.90
CA MET A 242 7.98 16.83 13.43
C MET A 242 6.76 17.54 13.99
N ARG A 243 5.85 17.99 13.12
CA ARG A 243 4.61 18.65 13.51
C ARG A 243 3.39 18.06 12.82
N ASP A 244 2.34 17.80 13.58
CA ASP A 244 1.09 17.24 13.04
C ASP A 244 1.34 15.94 12.23
N VAL A 245 2.34 15.15 12.66
CA VAL A 245 2.79 13.92 11.99
C VAL A 245 2.16 12.69 12.64
N ARG A 246 1.80 11.74 11.80
CA ARG A 246 1.36 10.42 12.24
C ARG A 246 2.39 9.36 11.86
N ILE A 247 2.69 8.44 12.77
CA ILE A 247 3.57 7.31 12.55
C ILE A 247 2.82 6.03 12.92
N VAL A 248 2.69 5.10 11.99
CA VAL A 248 2.01 3.82 12.24
C VAL A 248 2.81 2.65 11.69
N VAL A 249 2.99 1.63 12.52
CA VAL A 249 3.63 0.37 12.13
C VAL A 249 2.56 -0.69 11.87
N LEU A 250 2.53 -1.20 10.64
CA LEU A 250 1.58 -2.20 10.16
C LEU A 250 2.30 -3.51 9.87
N GLN A 251 1.87 -4.56 10.56
CA GLN A 251 2.27 -5.94 10.31
C GLN A 251 1.04 -6.85 10.32
N PRO A 252 0.99 -7.91 9.49
CA PRO A 252 -0.04 -8.93 9.57
C PRO A 252 -0.12 -9.55 10.97
N ALA A 253 -1.31 -9.95 11.41
CA ALA A 253 -1.47 -10.64 12.69
C ALA A 253 -0.71 -11.98 12.76
N GLU A 254 -0.50 -12.60 11.59
CA GLU A 254 0.18 -13.89 11.43
C GLU A 254 1.70 -13.75 11.20
N ALA A 255 2.25 -12.54 11.30
CA ALA A 255 3.68 -12.31 11.12
C ALA A 255 4.50 -13.18 12.08
N THR A 256 5.47 -13.93 11.56
CA THR A 256 6.31 -14.84 12.37
C THR A 256 7.31 -14.08 13.21
N HIS A 257 7.74 -12.90 12.75
CA HIS A 257 8.67 -12.02 13.45
C HIS A 257 8.10 -10.60 13.58
N GLN A 258 8.19 -10.04 14.80
CA GLN A 258 7.87 -8.64 15.04
C GLN A 258 9.02 -7.76 14.53
N LEU A 259 8.66 -6.64 13.90
CA LEU A 259 9.64 -5.66 13.44
C LEU A 259 10.35 -5.06 14.67
N SER A 260 11.69 -5.03 14.63
CA SER A 260 12.52 -4.47 15.70
C SER A 260 13.42 -3.36 15.17
N GLY A 261 13.77 -2.40 16.03
CA GLY A 261 14.56 -1.23 15.67
C GLY A 261 13.98 0.06 16.25
N GLN A 262 14.12 1.15 15.50
CA GLN A 262 13.80 2.50 15.94
C GLN A 262 13.23 3.38 14.82
N ILE A 263 12.40 4.35 15.20
CA ILE A 263 11.96 5.40 14.26
C ILE A 263 13.08 6.40 14.05
N VAL A 264 13.71 6.90 15.12
CA VAL A 264 14.80 7.87 15.02
C VAL A 264 16.05 7.35 15.71
N TYR A 265 17.15 7.30 14.96
CA TYR A 265 18.47 6.94 15.45
C TYR A 265 19.36 8.18 15.44
N ILE A 266 19.84 8.59 16.61
CA ILE A 266 20.64 9.81 16.80
C ILE A 266 22.08 9.41 17.12
N THR A 267 23.03 10.02 16.40
CA THR A 267 24.47 9.80 16.58
C THR A 267 25.25 11.10 16.50
N GLY A 268 26.45 11.08 17.08
CA GLY A 268 27.38 12.22 17.10
C GLY A 268 27.49 12.88 18.48
N ASP A 269 28.63 13.52 18.72
CA ASP A 269 29.05 13.98 20.05
C ASP A 269 29.22 15.50 20.15
N SER A 270 28.87 16.24 19.09
CA SER A 270 28.98 17.70 19.06
C SER A 270 27.95 18.36 19.98
N PRO A 271 28.38 19.19 20.97
CA PRO A 271 27.46 19.89 21.87
C PRO A 271 26.54 20.87 21.13
N GLY A 272 25.28 20.95 21.54
CA GLY A 272 24.28 21.85 20.97
C GLY A 272 23.76 21.43 19.60
N LYS A 273 24.01 20.18 19.22
CA LYS A 273 23.44 19.48 18.05
C LYS A 273 22.52 18.37 18.55
N ASN A 274 21.80 17.71 17.64
CA ASN A 274 20.86 16.63 17.99
C ASN A 274 19.63 17.13 18.77
N ARG A 275 19.07 18.26 18.36
CA ARG A 275 17.81 18.77 18.91
C ARG A 275 16.62 18.14 18.20
N MET A 276 15.62 17.71 18.94
CA MET A 276 14.44 17.07 18.39
C MET A 276 13.17 17.66 19.00
N LEU A 277 12.24 18.06 18.14
CA LEU A 277 10.90 18.50 18.52
C LEU A 277 9.86 17.59 17.86
N LEU A 278 8.95 17.03 18.67
CA LEU A 278 7.72 16.40 18.20
C LEU A 278 6.56 17.17 18.79
N GLU A 279 5.67 17.63 17.92
CA GLU A 279 4.52 18.44 18.31
C GLU A 279 3.27 17.90 17.64
N ASN A 280 2.19 17.72 18.39
CA ASN A 280 0.91 17.20 17.88
C ASN A 280 1.08 15.89 17.09
N CYS A 281 1.89 14.97 17.59
CA CYS A 281 2.22 13.73 16.87
C CYS A 281 1.46 12.53 17.43
N ASN A 282 1.13 11.58 16.55
CA ASN A 282 0.52 10.30 16.90
C ASN A 282 1.42 9.15 16.45
N ALA A 283 2.01 8.40 17.37
CA ALA A 283 2.92 7.30 17.05
C ALA A 283 2.41 5.97 17.61
N ALA A 284 2.02 5.05 16.74
CA ALA A 284 1.65 3.67 17.06
C ALA A 284 2.77 2.71 16.59
N LEU A 285 3.71 2.42 17.49
CA LEU A 285 5.02 1.86 17.15
C LEU A 285 5.12 0.33 17.22
N ARG A 286 4.12 -0.32 17.83
CA ARG A 286 4.11 -1.77 18.12
C ARG A 286 5.32 -2.23 18.94
N SER A 287 6.42 -2.59 18.30
CA SER A 287 7.64 -3.09 18.93
C SER A 287 8.88 -2.24 18.58
N LEU A 288 8.70 -1.15 17.83
CA LEU A 288 9.78 -0.20 17.54
C LEU A 288 9.97 0.82 18.68
N GLN A 289 11.22 1.23 18.88
CA GLN A 289 11.56 2.36 19.74
C GLN A 289 11.24 3.67 19.00
N LEU A 290 10.85 4.73 19.72
CA LEU A 290 10.69 6.04 19.10
C LEU A 290 12.05 6.67 18.81
N VAL A 291 12.93 6.71 19.81
CA VAL A 291 14.27 7.29 19.71
C VAL A 291 15.30 6.35 20.30
N GLN A 292 16.36 6.08 19.55
CA GLN A 292 17.61 5.53 20.06
C GLN A 292 18.73 6.57 19.92
N LEU A 293 19.46 6.83 21.00
CA LEU A 293 20.61 7.72 21.04
C LEU A 293 21.89 6.94 21.32
N ASP A 294 22.82 6.95 20.36
CA ASP A 294 24.19 6.47 20.49
C ASP A 294 25.14 7.67 20.39
N GLY A 295 24.99 8.61 21.32
CA GLY A 295 25.78 9.84 21.39
C GLY A 295 25.74 10.46 22.79
N ASN A 296 26.58 11.46 23.01
CA ASN A 296 26.71 12.08 24.33
C ASN A 296 25.72 13.22 24.60
N ASP A 297 25.26 13.93 23.57
CA ASP A 297 24.45 15.15 23.71
C ASP A 297 23.12 15.02 22.96
N CYS A 298 22.01 15.40 23.61
CA CYS A 298 20.70 15.50 22.98
C CYS A 298 19.77 16.45 23.73
N ASP A 299 18.85 17.09 23.01
CA ASP A 299 17.76 17.85 23.61
C ASP A 299 16.44 17.49 22.91
N LEU A 300 15.63 16.65 23.58
CA LEU A 300 14.39 16.09 23.06
C LEU A 300 13.19 16.74 23.73
N LEU A 301 12.30 17.34 22.94
CA LEU A 301 11.05 17.94 23.40
C LEU A 301 9.87 17.29 22.69
N LEU A 302 8.95 16.71 23.46
CA LEU A 302 7.70 16.17 22.95
C LEU A 302 6.54 16.96 23.56
N GLY A 303 5.74 17.59 22.71
CA GLY A 303 4.57 18.38 23.07
C GLY A 303 3.30 17.79 22.47
N ASN A 304 2.27 17.54 23.27
CA ASN A 304 0.97 17.01 22.82
C ASN A 304 1.08 15.82 21.88
N CYS A 305 1.83 14.81 22.33
CA CYS A 305 2.05 13.59 21.57
C CYS A 305 1.30 12.42 22.20
N TYR A 306 0.70 11.59 21.35
CA TYR A 306 0.19 10.28 21.72
C TYR A 306 1.16 9.20 21.26
N LEU A 307 1.67 8.40 22.19
CA LEU A 307 2.70 7.39 21.94
C LEU A 307 2.21 6.02 22.42
N GLU A 308 2.09 5.06 21.52
CA GLU A 308 1.72 3.68 21.81
C GLU A 308 2.86 2.71 21.45
N ASN A 309 3.26 1.89 22.41
CA ASN A 309 4.24 0.81 22.25
C ASN A 309 3.78 -0.43 23.04
N VAL A 310 4.25 -1.61 22.67
CA VAL A 310 3.96 -2.87 23.36
C VAL A 310 5.16 -3.23 24.22
N SER A 311 6.29 -3.61 23.67
CA SER A 311 7.33 -4.35 24.43
C SER A 311 8.69 -3.66 24.56
N THR A 312 8.97 -2.62 23.77
CA THR A 312 10.29 -1.96 23.76
C THR A 312 10.27 -0.62 24.49
N PRO A 313 11.44 -0.08 24.87
CA PRO A 313 11.49 1.27 25.43
C PRO A 313 11.08 2.30 24.37
N LEU A 314 10.33 3.35 24.75
CA LEU A 314 10.05 4.47 23.83
C LEU A 314 11.34 5.25 23.51
N LEU A 315 12.09 5.62 24.53
CA LEU A 315 13.35 6.35 24.42
C LEU A 315 14.47 5.47 24.99
N ARG A 316 15.47 5.15 24.17
CA ARG A 316 16.63 4.35 24.57
C ARG A 316 17.92 5.13 24.40
N PHE A 317 18.64 5.38 25.49
CA PHE A 317 19.94 6.03 25.45
C PHE A 317 21.04 5.03 25.76
N ALA A 318 21.90 4.79 24.79
CA ALA A 318 23.05 3.92 24.94
C ALA A 318 24.09 4.52 25.92
N PRO A 319 25.02 3.69 26.42
CA PRO A 319 26.13 4.17 27.22
C PRO A 319 26.86 5.31 26.50
N PRO A 320 27.15 6.42 27.19
CA PRO A 320 27.95 7.50 26.64
C PRO A 320 29.35 7.01 26.25
N ILE A 321 29.89 7.60 25.18
CA ILE A 321 31.21 7.31 24.63
C ILE A 321 32.20 8.35 25.18
N ALA A 322 33.48 8.00 25.37
CA ALA A 322 34.47 8.97 25.83
C ALA A 322 34.55 10.18 24.88
N SER A 323 34.25 11.38 25.39
CA SER A 323 34.31 12.61 24.59
C SER A 323 35.75 12.88 24.12
N THR A 324 35.90 13.14 22.83
CA THR A 324 37.18 13.59 22.25
C THR A 324 37.48 15.06 22.53
N ASN A 325 36.47 15.83 22.94
CA ASN A 325 36.60 17.25 23.29
C ASN A 325 36.45 17.45 24.81
N PRO A 326 37.54 17.75 25.55
CA PRO A 326 37.49 17.91 27.00
C PRO A 326 36.77 19.20 27.46
N LEU A 327 36.49 20.15 26.56
CA LEU A 327 35.74 21.37 26.84
C LEU A 327 34.23 21.19 26.62
N ALA A 328 33.82 20.14 25.91
CA ALA A 328 32.42 19.82 25.71
C ALA A 328 31.78 19.43 27.05
N ARG A 329 30.64 20.04 27.38
CA ARG A 329 29.79 19.66 28.50
C ARG A 329 28.52 19.02 27.94
N PRO A 330 28.58 17.73 27.55
CA PRO A 330 27.40 17.05 27.02
C PRO A 330 26.30 16.99 28.08
N LEU A 331 25.05 17.14 27.64
CA LEU A 331 23.85 17.05 28.44
C LEU A 331 22.80 16.27 27.65
N ARG A 332 22.17 15.30 28.31
CA ARG A 332 20.98 14.64 27.76
C ARG A 332 19.76 15.28 28.38
N ARG A 333 18.98 16.05 27.60
CA ARG A 333 17.73 16.66 28.04
C ARG A 333 16.54 16.00 27.37
N VAL A 334 15.52 15.67 28.16
CA VAL A 334 14.24 15.13 27.69
C VAL A 334 13.10 15.84 28.39
N ALA A 335 12.15 16.38 27.63
CA ALA A 335 10.96 17.04 28.12
C ALA A 335 9.69 16.45 27.48
N LEU A 336 8.73 16.05 28.31
CA LEU A 336 7.40 15.59 27.87
C LEU A 336 6.34 16.57 28.40
N LEU A 337 5.62 17.24 27.50
CA LEU A 337 4.62 18.25 27.82
C LEU A 337 3.27 17.85 27.21
N ALA A 338 2.24 17.69 28.05
CA ALA A 338 0.91 17.26 27.62
C ALA A 338 0.91 15.96 26.77
N CYS A 339 1.76 14.99 27.10
CA CYS A 339 1.84 13.73 26.35
C CYS A 339 0.97 12.63 26.98
N SER A 340 0.45 11.74 26.15
CA SER A 340 -0.21 10.49 26.56
C SER A 340 0.59 9.30 26.06
N THR A 341 1.06 8.44 26.96
CA THR A 341 1.84 7.24 26.61
C THR A 341 1.12 5.97 27.04
N VAL A 342 1.00 4.99 26.13
CA VAL A 342 0.48 3.65 26.39
C VAL A 342 1.58 2.64 26.07
N SER A 343 2.16 2.00 27.09
CA SER A 343 3.36 1.15 26.91
C SER A 343 3.45 0.02 27.94
N ASP A 344 3.77 -1.22 27.52
CA ASP A 344 4.30 -2.21 28.48
C ASP A 344 5.82 -2.12 28.66
N GLY A 345 6.56 -1.54 27.72
CA GLY A 345 7.99 -1.20 27.92
C GLY A 345 8.23 0.10 28.71
N PRO A 346 9.48 0.40 29.10
CA PRO A 346 9.84 1.68 29.72
C PRO A 346 9.60 2.86 28.77
N VAL A 347 9.27 4.04 29.31
CA VAL A 347 9.26 5.25 28.46
C VAL A 347 10.69 5.74 28.27
N LEU A 348 11.51 5.70 29.32
CA LEU A 348 12.92 6.04 29.25
C LEU A 348 13.77 4.87 29.76
N HIS A 349 14.67 4.38 28.92
CA HIS A 349 15.68 3.41 29.27
C HIS A 349 17.05 4.01 28.95
N THR A 350 17.90 4.15 29.96
CA THR A 350 19.21 4.77 29.80
C THR A 350 20.28 4.02 30.58
N GLN A 351 21.48 4.01 30.04
CA GLN A 351 22.65 3.38 30.65
C GLN A 351 23.81 4.38 30.78
N GLN A 352 24.57 4.32 31.87
CA GLN A 352 25.84 5.04 32.01
C GLN A 352 27.03 4.12 31.73
N SER A 353 28.18 4.73 31.44
CA SER A 353 29.48 4.06 31.46
C SER A 353 30.27 4.54 32.66
N ALA A 354 31.02 3.65 33.32
CA ALA A 354 31.89 4.01 34.44
C ALA A 354 32.96 5.05 34.04
N ASP A 355 33.38 5.05 32.76
CA ASP A 355 34.45 5.90 32.24
C ASP A 355 33.96 7.27 31.75
N ALA A 356 32.64 7.43 31.53
CA ALA A 356 32.05 8.65 30.97
C ALA A 356 30.66 8.89 31.56
N ALA A 357 30.54 9.70 32.61
CA ALA A 357 29.24 10.07 33.17
C ALA A 357 28.68 11.32 32.47
N VAL A 358 27.48 11.21 31.89
CA VAL A 358 26.79 12.34 31.23
C VAL A 358 25.55 12.72 32.06
N PRO A 359 25.38 14.01 32.44
CA PRO A 359 24.18 14.45 33.14
C PRO A 359 22.90 14.23 32.33
N LEU A 360 21.81 13.89 33.03
CA LEU A 360 20.48 13.69 32.46
C LEU A 360 19.49 14.67 33.10
N GLU A 361 18.82 15.47 32.28
CA GLU A 361 17.68 16.29 32.66
C GLU A 361 16.39 15.66 32.11
N PHE A 362 15.51 15.18 32.98
CA PHE A 362 14.21 14.65 32.58
C PHE A 362 13.06 15.44 33.21
N ARG A 363 12.24 16.06 32.36
CA ARG A 363 11.14 16.94 32.76
C ARG A 363 9.83 16.46 32.19
N THR A 364 8.78 16.46 33.01
CA THR A 364 7.45 16.03 32.59
C THR A 364 6.37 16.93 33.17
N ARG A 365 5.41 17.32 32.34
CA ARG A 365 4.30 18.19 32.75
C ARG A 365 2.99 17.82 32.06
N ARG A 366 1.90 17.72 32.83
CA ARG A 366 0.54 17.45 32.32
C ARG A 366 0.45 16.13 31.52
N CYS A 367 1.16 15.08 31.93
CA CYS A 367 1.23 13.83 31.16
C CYS A 367 0.31 12.73 31.69
N LEU A 368 -0.09 11.83 30.80
CA LEU A 368 -0.79 10.59 31.10
C LEU A 368 0.07 9.39 30.73
N VAL A 369 0.24 8.46 31.67
CA VAL A 369 1.09 7.28 31.50
C VAL A 369 0.30 6.02 31.84
N PHE A 370 0.10 5.15 30.84
CA PHE A 370 -0.68 3.92 30.93
C PHE A 370 0.19 2.69 30.71
N GLY A 371 0.05 1.69 31.58
CA GLY A 371 0.48 0.31 31.33
C GLY A 371 -0.66 -0.57 30.82
N ARG A 372 -0.37 -1.62 30.03
CA ARG A 372 -1.40 -2.53 29.49
C ARG A 372 -1.53 -3.79 30.32
N GLN A 373 -0.68 -4.79 30.12
CA GLN A 373 -0.81 -6.10 30.77
C GLN A 373 0.26 -6.33 31.82
N ASN A 374 1.52 -6.23 31.40
CA ASN A 374 2.68 -6.47 32.26
C ASN A 374 3.69 -5.32 32.10
N PRO A 375 3.32 -4.11 32.51
CA PRO A 375 4.15 -2.94 32.29
C PRO A 375 5.43 -2.99 33.12
N GLN A 376 6.54 -2.81 32.43
CA GLN A 376 7.87 -2.54 32.97
C GLN A 376 7.90 -1.16 33.64
N PRO A 377 8.94 -0.88 34.47
CA PRO A 377 9.16 0.42 35.07
C PRO A 377 9.07 1.56 34.06
N TRP A 378 8.54 2.71 34.46
CA TRP A 378 8.44 3.88 33.58
C TRP A 378 9.82 4.40 33.15
N ILE A 379 10.75 4.43 34.10
CA ILE A 379 12.15 4.83 33.90
C ILE A 379 13.06 3.69 34.33
N GLU A 380 14.03 3.35 33.49
CA GLU A 380 15.10 2.41 33.80
C GLU A 380 16.46 3.09 33.69
N LEU A 381 17.21 3.05 34.79
CA LEU A 381 18.57 3.58 34.91
C LEU A 381 19.53 2.41 35.15
N LEU A 382 20.26 2.01 34.12
CA LEU A 382 21.22 0.90 34.16
C LEU A 382 22.65 1.38 34.34
N ASP A 383 23.44 0.61 35.07
CA ASP A 383 24.82 0.91 35.47
C ASP A 383 24.99 2.34 36.00
N TRP A 384 23.98 2.85 36.70
CA TRP A 384 23.88 4.26 37.06
C TRP A 384 24.33 4.52 38.50
N PRO A 385 25.32 5.40 38.75
CA PRO A 385 25.85 5.62 40.09
C PRO A 385 24.84 6.26 41.04
N ARG A 386 24.91 5.89 42.32
CA ARG A 386 24.16 6.56 43.38
C ARG A 386 24.86 7.86 43.79
N ASP A 387 24.08 8.87 44.13
CA ASP A 387 24.64 10.09 44.71
C ASP A 387 25.18 9.77 46.12
N THR A 388 26.47 10.01 46.31
CA THR A 388 27.16 9.81 47.59
C THR A 388 27.22 11.08 48.41
N THR A 389 26.85 12.23 47.82
CA THR A 389 26.73 13.48 48.56
C THR A 389 25.45 13.39 49.39
N ALA A 390 25.56 13.46 50.71
CA ALA A 390 24.44 13.27 51.64
C ALA A 390 23.41 14.44 51.61
N SER A 391 23.15 15.01 50.44
CA SER A 391 22.20 16.10 50.24
C SER A 391 20.78 15.59 50.47
N LEU A 392 20.02 16.33 51.30
CA LEU A 392 18.61 16.03 51.55
C LEU A 392 17.72 16.41 50.37
N GLU A 393 18.23 17.20 49.42
CA GLU A 393 17.46 17.77 48.30
C GLU A 393 17.81 17.12 46.95
N ALA A 394 18.89 16.35 46.86
CA ALA A 394 19.32 15.69 45.63
C ALA A 394 18.70 14.29 45.48
N PRO A 395 18.37 13.87 44.24
CA PRO A 395 17.85 12.54 43.98
C PRO A 395 18.90 11.45 44.23
N THR A 396 18.46 10.22 44.51
CA THR A 396 19.35 9.08 44.77
C THR A 396 20.23 8.74 43.56
N ALA A 397 19.77 8.97 42.33
CA ALA A 397 20.55 8.78 41.12
C ALA A 397 21.46 10.00 40.88
N ALA A 398 22.77 9.79 40.85
CA ALA A 398 23.74 10.88 40.67
C ALA A 398 23.61 11.51 39.27
N ASN A 399 23.87 12.83 39.16
CA ASN A 399 23.84 13.57 37.89
C ASN A 399 22.51 13.49 37.12
N VAL A 400 21.41 13.15 37.79
CA VAL A 400 20.06 13.22 37.23
C VAL A 400 19.34 14.40 37.84
N THR A 401 18.82 15.29 36.99
CA THR A 401 17.84 16.29 37.39
C THR A 401 16.49 15.83 36.89
N PHE A 402 15.53 15.73 37.80
CA PHE A 402 14.19 15.27 37.50
C PHE A 402 13.14 16.29 37.93
N ASP A 403 12.14 16.53 37.12
CA ASP A 403 11.02 17.41 37.43
C ASP A 403 9.72 16.85 36.85
N CYS A 404 8.69 16.75 37.70
CA CYS A 404 7.45 16.07 37.38
C CYS A 404 6.26 16.82 37.97
N GLN A 405 5.43 17.38 37.10
CA GLN A 405 4.26 18.18 37.48
C GLN A 405 2.99 17.67 36.80
N HIS A 406 1.93 17.44 37.57
CA HIS A 406 0.64 17.01 37.04
C HIS A 406 0.78 15.80 36.09
N VAL A 407 1.40 14.72 36.56
CA VAL A 407 1.51 13.47 35.78
C VAL A 407 0.67 12.42 36.46
N ARG A 408 -0.12 11.67 35.68
CA ARG A 408 -0.91 10.56 36.24
C ARG A 408 -0.50 9.22 35.66
N PHE A 409 -0.32 8.27 36.57
CA PHE A 409 0.08 6.90 36.25
C PHE A 409 -1.10 5.96 36.44
N PHE A 410 -1.44 5.23 35.38
CA PHE A 410 -2.52 4.25 35.35
C PHE A 410 -1.97 2.87 35.09
N ASN A 411 -2.39 1.90 35.91
CA ASN A 411 -1.99 0.50 35.78
C ASN A 411 -0.47 0.33 35.66
N ARG A 412 0.31 1.10 36.44
CA ARG A 412 1.77 1.06 36.40
C ARG A 412 2.32 0.82 37.81
N PRO A 413 2.57 -0.45 38.20
CA PRO A 413 2.94 -0.82 39.55
C PRO A 413 4.40 -0.49 39.89
N ARG A 414 5.22 -0.16 38.89
CA ARG A 414 6.64 0.17 39.04
C ARG A 414 6.94 1.43 38.24
N LEU A 415 7.55 2.42 38.87
CA LEU A 415 7.82 3.72 38.25
C LEU A 415 9.28 3.86 37.87
N VAL A 416 10.21 3.48 38.74
CA VAL A 416 11.66 3.61 38.47
C VAL A 416 12.37 2.33 38.86
N ALA A 417 13.28 1.86 38.00
CA ALA A 417 14.27 0.86 38.36
C ALA A 417 15.68 1.46 38.22
N LEU A 418 16.46 1.41 39.30
CA LEU A 418 17.85 1.80 39.35
C LEU A 418 18.71 0.54 39.56
N ALA A 419 19.59 0.25 38.60
CA ALA A 419 20.62 -0.76 38.72
C ALA A 419 21.99 -0.06 38.78
N PRO A 420 22.59 0.10 39.98
CA PRO A 420 23.89 0.74 40.10
C PRO A 420 25.01 -0.21 39.64
N PRO A 421 26.19 0.32 39.26
CA PRO A 421 27.33 -0.50 38.86
C PRO A 421 27.86 -1.34 40.03
N GLU A 422 27.72 -0.85 41.27
CA GLU A 422 28.03 -1.57 42.50
C GLU A 422 26.87 -1.47 43.50
N GLY A 423 26.58 -2.57 44.20
CA GLY A 423 25.53 -2.67 45.22
C GLY A 423 24.20 -3.23 44.72
N GLU A 424 23.20 -3.27 45.61
CA GLU A 424 21.86 -3.77 45.26
C GLU A 424 21.06 -2.76 44.42
N GLY A 425 20.28 -3.26 43.47
CA GLY A 425 19.32 -2.43 42.72
C GLY A 425 18.25 -1.83 43.63
N GLN A 426 17.63 -0.74 43.18
CA GLN A 426 16.49 -0.12 43.84
C GLN A 426 15.31 -0.03 42.88
N LEU A 427 14.13 -0.41 43.35
CA LEU A 427 12.88 -0.29 42.62
C LEU A 427 11.98 0.70 43.34
N VAL A 428 11.35 1.61 42.61
CA VAL A 428 10.35 2.55 43.11
C VAL A 428 8.99 2.06 42.67
N SER A 429 8.25 1.51 43.62
CA SER A 429 6.94 0.90 43.42
C SER A 429 5.83 1.64 44.15
N ASP A 430 6.14 2.69 44.93
CA ASP A 430 5.13 3.52 45.58
C ASP A 430 5.49 5.00 45.76
N VAL A 431 4.50 5.81 46.18
CA VAL A 431 4.66 7.27 46.43
C VAL A 431 5.67 7.57 47.55
N ALA A 432 5.80 6.70 48.56
CA ALA A 432 6.77 6.90 49.64
C ALA A 432 8.20 6.62 49.17
N GLU A 433 8.41 5.56 48.40
CA GLU A 433 9.65 5.23 47.71
C GLU A 433 10.02 6.29 46.69
N TRP A 434 9.04 6.81 45.95
CA TRP A 434 9.21 7.92 45.02
C TRP A 434 9.77 9.15 45.73
N ARG A 435 9.14 9.55 46.85
CA ARG A 435 9.60 10.70 47.64
C ARG A 435 11.00 10.47 48.21
N LYS A 436 11.33 9.24 48.61
CA LYS A 436 12.68 8.91 49.08
C LYS A 436 13.71 8.96 47.96
N PHE A 437 13.33 8.54 46.75
CA PHE A 437 14.21 8.43 45.59
C PHE A 437 14.47 9.79 44.93
N TRP A 438 13.42 10.54 44.58
CA TRP A 438 13.54 11.82 43.87
C TRP A 438 13.62 13.04 44.79
N LYS A 439 13.36 12.87 46.09
CA LYS A 439 13.16 13.98 47.05
C LYS A 439 12.01 14.94 46.70
N GLN A 440 11.18 14.57 45.73
CA GLN A 440 9.98 15.29 45.31
C GLN A 440 8.72 14.50 45.70
N SER A 441 7.64 15.17 46.07
CA SER A 441 6.37 14.51 46.43
C SER A 441 5.42 14.49 45.24
N LEU A 442 4.84 13.33 44.93
CA LEU A 442 3.64 13.22 44.07
C LEU A 442 2.39 13.43 44.92
N ALA A 443 1.32 13.98 44.35
CA ALA A 443 0.03 13.95 45.02
C ALA A 443 -0.47 12.50 45.06
N SER A 444 -1.18 12.10 46.12
CA SER A 444 -1.70 10.72 46.24
C SER A 444 -2.60 10.32 45.07
N ASN A 445 -3.25 11.28 44.44
CA ASN A 445 -4.18 11.07 43.32
C ASN A 445 -3.47 10.98 41.96
N ASP A 446 -2.17 11.27 41.91
CA ASP A 446 -1.34 11.16 40.70
C ASP A 446 -0.98 9.70 40.40
N TRP A 447 -1.03 8.83 41.42
CA TRP A 447 -0.76 7.41 41.27
C TRP A 447 -2.03 6.58 41.42
N VAL A 448 -2.48 5.99 40.30
CA VAL A 448 -3.76 5.29 40.20
C VAL A 448 -3.53 3.85 39.76
N LEU A 449 -3.51 2.93 40.73
CA LEU A 449 -3.54 1.50 40.47
C LEU A 449 -4.98 1.04 40.24
N LYS A 450 -5.44 1.12 38.98
CA LYS A 450 -6.73 0.56 38.55
C LYS A 450 -6.49 -0.75 37.78
N PRO A 451 -6.76 -1.92 38.38
CA PRO A 451 -6.59 -3.21 37.71
C PRO A 451 -7.64 -3.47 36.62
N ASP A 452 -8.72 -2.67 36.54
CA ASP A 452 -9.85 -2.91 35.63
C ASP A 452 -9.67 -2.33 34.21
N VAL A 453 -8.58 -1.60 33.95
CA VAL A 453 -8.28 -1.04 32.62
C VAL A 453 -7.60 -2.11 31.77
N VAL A 454 -8.38 -3.03 31.22
CA VAL A 454 -7.86 -4.05 30.30
C VAL A 454 -7.90 -3.50 28.88
N PHE A 455 -6.75 -3.04 28.38
CA PHE A 455 -6.58 -2.85 26.93
C PHE A 455 -6.43 -4.24 26.28
N PRO A 456 -7.32 -4.64 25.35
CA PRO A 456 -7.19 -5.93 24.67
C PRO A 456 -5.81 -6.05 24.00
N ALA A 457 -5.18 -7.21 24.15
CA ALA A 457 -3.89 -7.47 23.50
C ALA A 457 -4.04 -7.33 21.98
N GLY A 458 -3.11 -6.61 21.34
CA GLY A 458 -3.06 -6.47 19.89
C GLY A 458 -4.01 -5.43 19.26
N MET A 459 -4.86 -4.74 20.05
CA MET A 459 -5.65 -3.61 19.54
C MET A 459 -4.96 -2.28 19.82
N SER A 460 -4.88 -1.40 18.81
CA SER A 460 -4.39 -0.03 18.99
C SER A 460 -5.46 0.81 19.69
N VAL A 461 -5.06 1.52 20.74
CA VAL A 461 -5.94 2.36 21.54
C VAL A 461 -6.00 3.77 20.92
N GLN A 462 -7.18 4.36 20.78
CA GLN A 462 -7.28 5.73 20.27
C GLN A 462 -7.10 6.78 21.38
N PRO A 463 -6.51 7.95 21.07
CA PRO A 463 -6.44 9.07 22.03
C PRO A 463 -7.81 9.48 22.58
N SER A 464 -8.83 9.52 21.72
CA SER A 464 -10.22 9.85 22.10
C SER A 464 -10.83 8.84 23.08
N ASP A 465 -10.48 7.56 22.92
CA ASP A 465 -10.97 6.49 23.78
C ASP A 465 -10.39 6.64 25.19
N LEU A 466 -9.10 6.98 25.29
CA LEU A 466 -8.46 7.27 26.58
C LEU A 466 -9.07 8.51 27.24
N GLN A 467 -9.22 9.60 26.49
CA GLN A 467 -9.82 10.82 27.06
C GLN A 467 -11.23 10.57 27.57
N SER A 468 -12.06 9.85 26.82
CA SER A 468 -13.43 9.53 27.24
C SER A 468 -13.48 8.54 28.40
N GLN A 469 -12.63 7.50 28.39
CA GLN A 469 -12.59 6.50 29.45
C GLN A 469 -12.11 7.06 30.79
N PHE A 470 -11.22 8.05 30.78
CA PHE A 470 -10.65 8.66 31.98
C PHE A 470 -11.16 10.07 32.29
N ALA A 471 -12.19 10.55 31.57
CA ALA A 471 -12.72 11.91 31.71
C ALA A 471 -13.02 12.29 33.17
N THR A 472 -13.62 11.37 33.94
CA THR A 472 -13.97 11.57 35.35
C THR A 472 -12.77 11.69 36.28
N GLU A 473 -11.67 11.03 35.95
CA GLU A 473 -10.42 11.11 36.71
C GLU A 473 -9.68 12.39 36.35
N LEU A 474 -9.75 12.83 35.09
CA LEU A 474 -9.06 14.01 34.58
C LEU A 474 -9.58 15.31 35.22
N GLU A 475 -10.79 15.34 35.76
CA GLU A 475 -11.43 16.55 36.34
C GLU A 475 -11.44 16.65 37.89
N PRO A 476 -10.34 17.11 38.52
CA PRO A 476 -10.51 17.90 39.74
C PRO A 476 -9.69 19.19 39.71
N GLY A 477 -10.36 20.33 39.56
CA GLY A 477 -9.87 21.66 39.96
C GLY A 477 -9.03 22.45 38.95
N LEU A 478 -8.64 21.85 37.83
CA LEU A 478 -8.03 22.53 36.70
C LEU A 478 -9.18 22.94 35.76
N GLY A 479 -9.46 24.25 35.62
CA GLY A 479 -10.58 24.74 34.81
C GLY A 479 -10.56 24.24 33.35
N ALA A 480 -11.62 24.52 32.59
CA ALA A 480 -11.94 23.99 31.24
C ALA A 480 -10.86 24.13 30.14
N ARG A 481 -9.65 24.63 30.44
CA ARG A 481 -8.53 24.87 29.52
C ARG A 481 -7.23 24.13 29.88
N ALA A 482 -7.17 23.35 30.96
CA ALA A 482 -5.96 22.61 31.33
C ALA A 482 -6.16 21.10 31.13
N HIS A 483 -6.10 20.66 29.88
CA HIS A 483 -6.17 19.25 29.53
C HIS A 483 -4.92 18.51 30.04
N LEU A 484 -5.13 17.32 30.60
CA LEU A 484 -4.08 16.42 31.07
C LEU A 484 -3.90 15.30 30.03
N GLY A 485 -2.65 15.05 29.65
CA GLY A 485 -2.31 14.20 28.52
C GLY A 485 -2.49 14.92 27.19
N ALA A 486 -2.40 14.14 26.13
CA ALA A 486 -2.50 14.62 24.76
C ALA A 486 -3.97 14.97 24.41
N ASP A 487 -4.15 16.10 23.75
CA ASP A 487 -5.42 16.59 23.21
C ASP A 487 -5.80 15.83 21.92
N ALA A 488 -6.75 14.91 22.05
CA ALA A 488 -7.21 14.08 20.96
C ALA A 488 -7.80 14.88 19.78
N ALA A 489 -8.27 16.11 19.98
CA ALA A 489 -8.84 16.94 18.92
C ALA A 489 -7.77 17.54 18.00
N SER A 490 -6.59 17.86 18.53
CA SER A 490 -5.47 18.43 17.78
C SER A 490 -4.51 17.39 17.20
N ILE A 491 -4.53 16.16 17.73
CA ILE A 491 -3.66 15.07 17.27
C ILE A 491 -4.18 14.46 15.94
N PRO A 492 -3.27 14.06 15.04
CA PRO A 492 -3.61 13.29 13.86
C PRO A 492 -4.48 12.05 14.08
N VAL A 493 -5.69 12.06 13.50
CA VAL A 493 -6.63 10.93 13.51
C VAL A 493 -6.18 9.79 12.59
N ARG A 494 -6.56 8.57 12.96
CA ARG A 494 -6.30 7.34 12.24
C ARG A 494 -6.96 7.31 10.84
N ASN A 495 -6.15 7.09 9.80
CA ASN A 495 -6.64 6.78 8.45
C ASN A 495 -6.84 5.27 8.28
N VAL A 496 -8.00 4.80 8.75
CA VAL A 496 -8.36 3.37 8.75
C VAL A 496 -8.36 2.79 7.34
N ALA A 497 -8.78 3.57 6.34
CA ALA A 497 -8.88 3.10 4.96
C ALA A 497 -7.51 2.75 4.36
N ILE A 498 -6.52 3.64 4.52
CA ILE A 498 -5.13 3.39 4.08
C ILE A 498 -4.53 2.22 4.84
N GLU A 499 -4.73 2.13 6.15
CA GLU A 499 -4.20 1.03 6.95
C GLU A 499 -4.80 -0.31 6.57
N SER A 500 -6.11 -0.38 6.37
CA SER A 500 -6.78 -1.59 5.91
C SER A 500 -6.26 -2.02 4.53
N ARG A 501 -6.01 -1.07 3.62
CA ARG A 501 -5.40 -1.34 2.31
C ARG A 501 -4.00 -1.92 2.43
N VAL A 502 -3.15 -1.29 3.24
CA VAL A 502 -1.76 -1.74 3.44
C VAL A 502 -1.74 -3.11 4.10
N LEU A 503 -2.54 -3.32 5.15
CA LEU A 503 -2.67 -4.62 5.82
C LEU A 503 -3.21 -5.70 4.87
N ALA A 504 -4.22 -5.40 4.05
CA ALA A 504 -4.72 -6.34 3.05
C ALA A 504 -3.63 -6.71 2.03
N SER A 505 -2.83 -5.73 1.59
CA SER A 505 -1.70 -5.97 0.68
C SER A 505 -0.59 -6.81 1.33
N LEU A 506 -0.29 -6.58 2.61
CA LEU A 506 0.73 -7.33 3.37
C LEU A 506 0.29 -8.77 3.62
N SER A 507 -0.96 -8.98 4.03
CA SER A 507 -1.53 -10.31 4.31
C SER A 507 -1.82 -11.14 3.05
N ARG A 508 -1.67 -10.55 1.87
CA ARG A 508 -1.90 -11.23 0.59
C ARG A 508 -0.92 -12.39 0.39
N HIS A 509 -1.46 -13.54 -0.03
CA HIS A 509 -0.66 -14.67 -0.49
C HIS A 509 0.00 -14.32 -1.84
N ARG A 510 1.31 -14.59 -1.98
CA ARG A 510 2.05 -14.28 -3.20
C ARG A 510 2.46 -15.55 -3.94
N VAL A 511 2.48 -15.46 -5.26
CA VAL A 511 3.22 -16.42 -6.08
C VAL A 511 4.72 -16.23 -5.77
N PRO A 512 5.49 -17.31 -5.54
CA PRO A 512 6.91 -17.20 -5.19
C PRO A 512 7.74 -16.40 -6.21
N ILE A 513 8.76 -15.68 -5.74
CA ILE A 513 9.72 -15.01 -6.62
C ILE A 513 10.42 -16.06 -7.48
N GLY A 514 10.46 -15.84 -8.80
CA GLY A 514 11.02 -16.80 -9.75
C GLY A 514 10.07 -17.93 -10.16
N PHE A 515 8.80 -17.91 -9.73
CA PHE A 515 7.79 -18.84 -10.23
C PHE A 515 7.65 -18.75 -11.76
N GLY A 516 7.57 -19.92 -12.41
CA GLY A 516 7.57 -20.04 -13.87
C GLY A 516 8.93 -19.79 -14.55
N GLN A 517 10.00 -19.50 -13.79
CA GLN A 517 11.35 -19.45 -14.34
C GLN A 517 11.95 -20.85 -14.46
N ALA A 518 12.80 -21.06 -15.47
CA ALA A 518 13.46 -22.34 -15.66
C ALA A 518 14.44 -22.61 -14.50
N PRO A 519 14.45 -23.82 -13.92
CA PRO A 519 15.44 -24.16 -12.91
C PRO A 519 16.86 -24.11 -13.51
N PRO A 520 17.87 -23.60 -12.79
CA PRO A 520 19.23 -23.39 -13.32
C PRO A 520 19.90 -24.66 -13.87
N SER A 521 19.48 -25.85 -13.42
CA SER A 521 20.00 -27.16 -13.81
C SER A 521 19.02 -27.99 -14.65
N GLY A 522 17.94 -27.39 -15.16
CA GLY A 522 16.91 -28.08 -15.93
C GLY A 522 17.42 -28.67 -17.25
N LYS A 523 17.17 -29.96 -17.48
CA LYS A 523 17.48 -30.61 -18.76
C LYS A 523 16.60 -30.03 -19.87
N GLN A 524 17.22 -29.48 -20.93
CA GLN A 524 16.51 -29.07 -22.14
C GLN A 524 16.39 -30.25 -23.10
N ILE A 525 15.19 -30.48 -23.64
CA ILE A 525 14.89 -31.60 -24.53
C ILE A 525 14.17 -31.03 -25.76
N PRO A 526 14.81 -31.03 -26.94
CA PRO A 526 14.16 -30.62 -28.17
C PRO A 526 13.08 -31.63 -28.56
N PHE A 527 11.90 -31.14 -28.95
CA PHE A 527 10.77 -31.97 -29.36
C PHE A 527 10.12 -31.41 -30.63
N ASP A 528 10.06 -32.21 -31.69
CA ASP A 528 9.38 -31.85 -32.94
C ASP A 528 7.88 -32.13 -32.83
N LEU A 529 7.06 -31.08 -32.99
CA LEU A 529 5.60 -31.17 -32.95
C LEU A 529 5.00 -32.03 -34.08
N LYS A 530 5.76 -32.39 -35.12
CA LYS A 530 5.35 -33.43 -36.08
C LYS A 530 5.13 -34.79 -35.39
N ARG A 531 5.75 -35.02 -34.23
CA ARG A 531 5.64 -36.25 -33.42
C ARG A 531 4.75 -36.06 -32.19
N ALA A 532 3.84 -35.09 -32.19
CA ALA A 532 3.02 -34.72 -31.02
C ALA A 532 2.29 -35.90 -30.33
N ALA A 533 1.92 -36.95 -31.06
CA ALA A 533 1.30 -38.15 -30.48
C ALA A 533 2.16 -38.85 -29.40
N THR A 534 3.48 -38.68 -29.43
CA THR A 534 4.39 -39.29 -28.43
C THR A 534 4.73 -38.36 -27.27
N LEU A 535 4.16 -37.15 -27.20
CA LEU A 535 4.53 -36.14 -26.21
C LEU A 535 4.19 -36.57 -24.78
N GLN A 536 3.00 -37.12 -24.53
CA GLN A 536 2.63 -37.63 -23.20
C GLN A 536 3.57 -38.75 -22.75
N ALA A 537 3.89 -39.70 -23.64
CA ALA A 537 4.81 -40.79 -23.34
C ALA A 537 6.22 -40.28 -22.97
N LEU A 538 6.70 -39.22 -23.65
CA LEU A 538 7.95 -38.55 -23.29
C LEU A 538 7.86 -37.87 -21.92
N ILE A 539 6.78 -37.13 -21.64
CA ILE A 539 6.56 -36.48 -20.35
C ILE A 539 6.55 -37.51 -19.22
N ASP A 540 5.93 -38.67 -19.41
CA ASP A 540 5.86 -39.72 -18.39
C ASP A 540 7.18 -40.50 -18.25
N SER A 541 8.03 -40.49 -19.28
CA SER A 541 9.32 -41.20 -19.29
C SER A 541 10.34 -40.63 -18.28
N PRO A 542 11.34 -41.42 -17.88
CA PRO A 542 12.49 -40.92 -17.11
C PRO A 542 13.39 -39.97 -17.90
N GLU A 543 13.26 -39.91 -19.24
CA GLU A 543 14.04 -38.98 -20.07
C GLU A 543 13.64 -37.52 -19.84
N CYS A 544 12.41 -37.30 -19.37
CA CYS A 544 11.82 -36.03 -18.97
C CYS A 544 11.65 -35.98 -17.43
N PRO A 545 12.73 -35.71 -16.68
CA PRO A 545 12.66 -35.56 -15.23
C PRO A 545 11.89 -34.28 -14.83
N THR A 546 11.52 -34.17 -13.56
CA THR A 546 10.96 -32.92 -13.04
C THR A 546 11.96 -31.76 -13.18
N GLY A 547 11.47 -30.58 -13.54
CA GLY A 547 12.28 -29.41 -13.89
C GLY A 547 12.79 -29.41 -15.34
N ALA A 548 12.41 -30.38 -16.17
CA ALA A 548 12.80 -30.41 -17.58
C ALA A 548 12.08 -29.34 -18.42
N THR A 549 12.79 -28.82 -19.43
CA THR A 549 12.25 -27.89 -20.42
C THR A 549 12.16 -28.57 -21.78
N LEU A 550 10.93 -28.79 -22.26
CA LEU A 550 10.66 -29.33 -23.59
C LEU A 550 10.56 -28.15 -24.58
N ILE A 551 11.45 -28.11 -25.57
CA ILE A 551 11.42 -27.10 -26.64
C ILE A 551 10.61 -27.67 -27.80
N CYS A 552 9.34 -27.33 -27.83
CA CYS A 552 8.33 -27.77 -28.78
C CYS A 552 8.41 -26.97 -30.09
N SER A 553 9.12 -27.50 -31.08
CA SER A 553 9.37 -26.80 -32.35
C SER A 553 8.38 -27.22 -33.43
N GLY A 554 7.91 -26.25 -34.23
CA GLY A 554 7.05 -26.53 -35.38
C GLY A 554 6.79 -25.31 -36.27
N VAL A 555 6.02 -25.52 -37.34
CA VAL A 555 5.59 -24.50 -38.30
C VAL A 555 4.15 -24.78 -38.74
N GLY A 556 3.36 -23.72 -38.93
CA GLY A 556 1.95 -23.81 -39.29
C GLY A 556 1.08 -24.46 -38.22
N LEU A 557 -0.06 -25.02 -38.62
CA LEU A 557 -0.99 -25.65 -37.71
C LEU A 557 -0.49 -27.04 -37.25
N LYS A 558 -0.38 -27.25 -35.92
CA LYS A 558 -0.03 -28.51 -35.27
C LYS A 558 -1.12 -28.95 -34.31
N THR A 559 -1.27 -30.26 -34.14
CA THR A 559 -2.24 -30.84 -33.21
C THR A 559 -1.54 -31.62 -32.11
N ILE A 560 -1.88 -31.34 -30.85
CA ILE A 560 -1.33 -32.04 -29.68
C ILE A 560 -2.47 -32.74 -28.91
N PRO A 561 -2.33 -34.02 -28.53
CA PRO A 561 -3.33 -34.68 -27.69
C PRO A 561 -3.44 -34.04 -26.30
N PRO A 562 -4.56 -34.24 -25.59
CA PRO A 562 -4.67 -33.89 -24.18
C PRO A 562 -3.51 -34.43 -23.33
N LEU A 563 -2.93 -33.56 -22.50
CA LEU A 563 -1.80 -33.86 -21.64
C LEU A 563 -2.20 -33.82 -20.17
N VAL A 564 -1.66 -34.77 -19.40
CA VAL A 564 -1.83 -34.82 -17.95
C VAL A 564 -0.46 -34.77 -17.28
N ILE A 565 -0.24 -33.74 -16.47
CA ILE A 565 1.00 -33.51 -15.72
C ILE A 565 0.77 -33.96 -14.27
N ARG A 566 1.32 -35.11 -13.91
CA ARG A 566 1.14 -35.69 -12.57
C ARG A 566 2.39 -35.51 -11.72
N LYS A 567 2.29 -34.68 -10.67
CA LYS A 567 3.36 -34.50 -9.66
C LYS A 567 4.75 -34.23 -10.26
N LYS A 568 4.80 -33.58 -11.43
CA LYS A 568 6.02 -33.14 -12.10
C LYS A 568 5.97 -31.64 -12.32
N HIS A 569 7.13 -30.99 -12.31
CA HIS A 569 7.32 -29.66 -12.85
C HIS A 569 7.82 -29.78 -14.29
N ILE A 570 7.05 -29.34 -15.27
CA ILE A 570 7.40 -29.38 -16.69
C ILE A 570 7.25 -28.00 -17.30
N ARG A 571 8.24 -27.58 -18.09
CA ARG A 571 8.18 -26.36 -18.91
C ARG A 571 8.05 -26.74 -20.38
N LEU A 572 7.02 -26.23 -21.05
CA LEU A 572 6.82 -26.35 -22.49
C LEU A 572 7.11 -25.00 -23.13
N GLU A 573 8.19 -24.92 -23.90
CA GLU A 573 8.57 -23.71 -24.65
C GLU A 573 8.32 -23.93 -26.13
N PHE A 574 7.42 -23.15 -26.71
CA PHE A 574 7.07 -23.26 -28.13
C PHE A 574 8.01 -22.40 -28.97
N ALA A 575 8.52 -22.97 -30.06
CA ALA A 575 9.45 -22.32 -30.96
C ALA A 575 9.04 -22.54 -32.42
N GLN A 576 9.25 -21.52 -33.24
CA GLN A 576 9.02 -21.63 -34.68
C GLN A 576 10.27 -22.19 -35.37
N SER A 577 10.09 -23.21 -36.20
CA SER A 577 11.20 -23.90 -36.86
C SER A 577 11.63 -23.28 -38.20
N GLU A 578 10.76 -22.51 -38.86
CA GLU A 578 10.99 -21.96 -40.20
C GLU A 578 10.37 -20.55 -40.33
N GLU A 579 10.97 -19.65 -41.12
CA GLU A 579 10.40 -18.33 -41.41
C GLU A 579 9.14 -18.43 -42.30
N GLY A 580 8.19 -17.52 -42.12
CA GLY A 580 7.03 -17.33 -43.02
C GLY A 580 5.67 -17.73 -42.45
N THR A 581 5.49 -18.98 -41.99
CA THR A 581 4.18 -19.45 -41.47
C THR A 581 4.19 -19.57 -39.95
N GLU A 582 3.39 -18.75 -39.27
CA GLU A 582 3.28 -18.77 -37.80
C GLU A 582 2.83 -20.14 -37.26
N LEU A 583 3.43 -20.56 -36.15
CA LEU A 583 3.02 -21.76 -35.43
C LEU A 583 1.68 -21.53 -34.72
N PHE A 584 0.71 -22.40 -34.98
CA PHE A 584 -0.52 -22.51 -34.20
C PHE A 584 -0.67 -23.94 -33.69
N VAL A 585 -1.12 -24.09 -32.45
CA VAL A 585 -1.31 -25.40 -31.83
C VAL A 585 -2.78 -25.57 -31.45
N GLN A 586 -3.37 -26.70 -31.83
CA GLN A 586 -4.75 -27.09 -31.50
C GLN A 586 -4.79 -28.46 -30.80
N PRO A 587 -5.84 -28.76 -30.03
CA PRO A 587 -6.04 -30.10 -29.50
C PRO A 587 -6.42 -31.10 -30.60
N THR A 588 -6.08 -32.37 -30.39
CA THR A 588 -6.64 -33.46 -31.20
C THR A 588 -8.17 -33.51 -31.03
N PRO A 589 -8.95 -33.55 -32.12
CA PRO A 589 -10.41 -33.64 -32.05
C PRO A 589 -10.92 -34.99 -31.55
N ASP A 590 -12.20 -35.03 -31.19
CA ASP A 590 -12.98 -36.20 -30.81
C ASP A 590 -12.37 -36.97 -29.62
N THR A 591 -11.98 -36.20 -28.61
CA THR A 591 -11.48 -36.69 -27.32
C THR A 591 -12.54 -36.57 -26.23
N ASP A 592 -12.54 -37.52 -25.29
CA ASP A 592 -13.37 -37.49 -24.08
C ASP A 592 -12.74 -36.64 -22.95
N ALA A 593 -11.56 -36.05 -23.17
CA ALA A 593 -10.88 -35.23 -22.19
C ALA A 593 -11.63 -33.92 -21.93
N THR A 594 -11.81 -33.59 -20.64
CA THR A 594 -12.47 -32.35 -20.20
C THR A 594 -11.59 -31.12 -20.40
N ALA A 595 -10.27 -31.28 -20.25
CA ALA A 595 -9.28 -30.23 -20.39
C ALA A 595 -8.16 -30.66 -21.34
N TRP A 596 -7.56 -29.69 -22.03
CA TRP A 596 -6.43 -29.96 -22.92
C TRP A 596 -5.13 -30.18 -22.14
N PHE A 597 -4.84 -29.35 -21.15
CA PHE A 597 -3.76 -29.52 -20.18
C PHE A 597 -4.38 -29.69 -18.80
N ARG A 598 -4.10 -30.82 -18.14
CA ARG A 598 -4.54 -31.07 -16.76
C ARG A 598 -3.34 -31.22 -15.85
N VAL A 599 -3.29 -30.43 -14.77
CA VAL A 599 -2.22 -30.50 -13.77
C VAL A 599 -2.76 -31.16 -12.50
N GLU A 600 -2.10 -32.23 -12.05
CA GLU A 600 -2.48 -33.01 -10.87
C GLU A 600 -1.31 -33.01 -9.87
N GLY A 601 -1.30 -32.04 -8.95
CA GLY A 601 -0.32 -31.93 -7.86
C GLY A 601 1.13 -31.65 -8.30
N GLY A 602 1.31 -31.03 -9.48
CA GLY A 602 2.61 -30.63 -10.05
C GLY A 602 2.64 -29.17 -10.52
N GLN A 603 3.54 -28.84 -11.44
CA GLN A 603 3.63 -27.50 -12.06
C GLN A 603 3.75 -27.59 -13.58
N LEU A 604 3.01 -26.77 -14.31
CA LEU A 604 3.13 -26.61 -15.76
C LEU A 604 3.45 -25.16 -16.12
N ASP A 605 4.57 -24.96 -16.80
CA ASP A 605 4.91 -23.65 -17.37
C ASP A 605 4.75 -23.70 -18.90
N LEU A 606 3.91 -22.83 -19.45
CA LEU A 606 3.70 -22.66 -20.88
C LEU A 606 4.35 -21.35 -21.32
N ILE A 607 5.32 -21.43 -22.22
CA ILE A 607 6.11 -20.29 -22.67
C ILE A 607 5.95 -20.14 -24.18
N ASN A 608 5.68 -18.93 -24.65
CA ASN A 608 5.47 -18.63 -26.08
C ASN A 608 4.36 -19.48 -26.72
N ALA A 609 3.38 -19.96 -25.94
CA ALA A 609 2.41 -20.93 -26.41
C ALA A 609 1.36 -20.26 -27.33
N PRO A 610 1.25 -20.65 -28.62
CA PRO A 610 0.26 -20.11 -29.55
C PRO A 610 -0.92 -21.07 -29.66
N LEU A 611 -1.70 -21.16 -28.59
CA LEU A 611 -2.78 -22.15 -28.43
C LEU A 611 -4.09 -21.65 -29.06
N GLN A 612 -4.78 -22.52 -29.76
CA GLN A 612 -6.11 -22.27 -30.30
C GLN A 612 -7.03 -23.44 -29.98
N LEU A 613 -8.16 -23.17 -29.36
CA LEU A 613 -9.24 -24.11 -29.09
C LEU A 613 -10.36 -23.87 -30.10
N PRO A 614 -10.52 -24.72 -31.13
CA PRO A 614 -11.48 -24.47 -32.19
C PRO A 614 -12.93 -24.59 -31.70
N ASN A 615 -13.81 -23.75 -32.24
CA ASN A 615 -15.25 -23.98 -32.14
C ASN A 615 -15.70 -24.86 -33.33
N SER A 616 -16.24 -26.05 -33.06
CA SER A 616 -16.77 -26.92 -34.12
C SER A 616 -18.08 -27.57 -33.69
N GLY A 617 -19.13 -27.39 -34.50
CA GLY A 617 -20.39 -28.12 -34.32
C GLY A 617 -20.31 -29.59 -34.75
N ARG A 618 -19.20 -30.03 -35.39
CA ARG A 618 -19.03 -31.40 -35.90
C ARG A 618 -18.05 -32.23 -35.07
N LYS A 619 -16.96 -31.62 -34.61
CA LYS A 619 -15.89 -32.27 -33.85
C LYS A 619 -15.95 -31.85 -32.40
N ARG A 620 -15.74 -32.78 -31.48
CA ARG A 620 -15.67 -32.47 -30.04
C ARG A 620 -14.23 -32.10 -29.67
N TYR A 621 -14.07 -30.99 -28.96
CA TYR A 621 -12.80 -30.57 -28.39
C TYR A 621 -12.94 -30.47 -26.87
N PRO A 622 -11.84 -30.51 -26.10
CA PRO A 622 -11.89 -30.24 -24.67
C PRO A 622 -12.56 -28.89 -24.40
N ALA A 623 -13.35 -28.81 -23.32
CA ALA A 623 -14.09 -27.59 -23.01
C ALA A 623 -13.19 -26.48 -22.44
N THR A 624 -12.07 -26.88 -21.84
CA THR A 624 -11.11 -26.02 -21.14
C THR A 624 -9.70 -26.24 -21.69
N VAL A 625 -8.89 -25.19 -21.79
CA VAL A 625 -7.48 -25.30 -22.18
C VAL A 625 -6.64 -25.79 -21.02
N LEU A 626 -6.77 -25.18 -19.84
CA LEU A 626 -5.99 -25.54 -18.65
C LEU A 626 -6.90 -25.81 -17.46
N GLN A 627 -6.76 -26.98 -16.84
CA GLN A 627 -7.43 -27.32 -15.58
C GLN A 627 -6.41 -27.67 -14.49
N LEU A 628 -6.52 -27.01 -13.34
CA LEU A 628 -5.68 -27.26 -12.17
C LEU A 628 -6.42 -28.13 -11.16
N ALA A 629 -6.14 -29.43 -11.11
CA ALA A 629 -6.64 -30.35 -10.09
C ALA A 629 -5.61 -30.48 -8.95
N GLY A 630 -5.33 -29.36 -8.30
CA GLY A 630 -4.19 -29.19 -7.38
C GLY A 630 -2.86 -28.96 -8.13
N GLY A 631 -1.97 -28.17 -7.52
CA GLY A 631 -0.69 -27.78 -8.14
C GLY A 631 -0.69 -26.35 -8.68
N ALA A 632 0.20 -26.08 -9.63
CA ALA A 632 0.49 -24.73 -10.08
C ALA A 632 0.65 -24.63 -11.60
N ALA A 633 0.42 -23.45 -12.18
CA ALA A 633 0.75 -23.19 -13.58
C ALA A 633 1.20 -21.76 -13.83
N SER A 634 2.11 -21.60 -14.78
CA SER A 634 2.55 -20.29 -15.30
C SER A 634 2.34 -20.25 -16.80
N LEU A 635 1.75 -19.17 -17.30
CA LEU A 635 1.69 -18.86 -18.73
C LEU A 635 2.47 -17.58 -18.95
N GLN A 636 3.48 -17.63 -19.82
CA GLN A 636 4.32 -16.47 -20.14
C GLN A 636 4.37 -16.26 -21.64
N ASN A 637 4.23 -15.00 -22.06
CA ASN A 637 4.30 -14.60 -23.45
C ASN A 637 3.37 -15.48 -24.31
N SER A 638 2.15 -15.77 -23.86
CA SER A 638 1.33 -16.80 -24.51
C SER A 638 0.07 -16.21 -25.12
N ARG A 639 -0.41 -16.82 -26.20
CA ARG A 639 -1.67 -16.46 -26.85
C ARG A 639 -2.59 -17.67 -26.78
N ILE A 640 -3.73 -17.52 -26.14
CA ILE A 640 -4.77 -18.55 -26.09
C ILE A 640 -6.04 -18.02 -26.71
N LEU A 641 -6.40 -18.59 -27.86
CA LEU A 641 -7.62 -18.29 -28.59
C LEU A 641 -8.65 -19.36 -28.27
N GLY A 642 -9.65 -19.02 -27.48
CA GLY A 642 -10.77 -19.89 -27.13
C GLY A 642 -11.77 -20.07 -28.28
N PRO A 643 -12.81 -20.88 -28.07
CA PRO A 643 -13.87 -21.05 -29.06
C PRO A 643 -14.58 -19.71 -29.30
N ASN A 644 -14.71 -19.35 -30.59
CA ASN A 644 -15.45 -18.17 -31.04
C ASN A 644 -16.86 -18.63 -31.48
N GLY A 645 -17.84 -18.54 -30.59
CA GLY A 645 -19.23 -18.90 -30.86
C GLY A 645 -20.22 -17.80 -30.45
N THR A 646 -21.45 -17.87 -30.99
CA THR A 646 -22.54 -16.94 -30.65
C THR A 646 -23.26 -17.29 -29.34
N GLY A 647 -22.81 -18.32 -28.62
CA GLY A 647 -23.39 -18.75 -27.35
C GLY A 647 -22.36 -18.70 -26.22
N GLU A 648 -22.82 -18.35 -25.01
CA GLU A 648 -22.04 -18.48 -23.79
C GLU A 648 -21.76 -19.98 -23.54
N THR A 649 -20.58 -20.45 -23.89
CA THR A 649 -20.13 -21.79 -23.48
C THR A 649 -19.85 -21.78 -21.98
N SER A 650 -20.51 -22.68 -21.24
CA SER A 650 -20.51 -22.75 -19.76
C SER A 650 -19.14 -23.11 -19.12
N ALA A 651 -18.16 -23.56 -19.91
CA ALA A 651 -16.82 -23.89 -19.41
C ALA A 651 -15.87 -22.70 -19.53
N ALA A 652 -15.07 -22.47 -18.49
CA ALA A 652 -14.00 -21.47 -18.50
C ALA A 652 -12.80 -21.96 -19.33
N LEU A 653 -12.09 -21.04 -19.99
CA LEU A 653 -10.87 -21.36 -20.76
C LEU A 653 -9.74 -21.87 -19.87
N ILE A 654 -9.61 -21.32 -18.66
CA ILE A 654 -8.75 -21.78 -17.57
C ILE A 654 -9.63 -22.03 -16.35
N ASP A 655 -9.59 -23.25 -15.81
CA ASP A 655 -10.44 -23.70 -14.72
C ASP A 655 -9.59 -24.11 -13.51
N THR A 656 -9.84 -23.46 -12.38
CA THR A 656 -9.23 -23.79 -11.09
C THR A 656 -10.35 -24.24 -10.14
N PRO A 657 -10.67 -25.53 -10.05
CA PRO A 657 -11.75 -26.03 -9.18
C PRO A 657 -11.51 -25.78 -7.69
N THR A 658 -12.59 -25.77 -6.90
CA THR A 658 -12.61 -25.48 -5.46
C THR A 658 -12.28 -26.69 -4.59
N ASP A 659 -11.32 -27.52 -5.00
CA ASP A 659 -11.06 -28.84 -4.40
C ASP A 659 -10.35 -28.77 -3.02
N GLY A 660 -10.25 -27.58 -2.42
CA GLY A 660 -9.66 -27.35 -1.09
C GLY A 660 -8.12 -27.41 -1.04
N VAL A 661 -7.46 -27.71 -2.16
CA VAL A 661 -6.00 -27.69 -2.27
C VAL A 661 -5.56 -26.31 -2.76
N PRO A 662 -4.64 -25.59 -2.06
CA PRO A 662 -4.13 -24.31 -2.54
C PRO A 662 -3.44 -24.48 -3.89
N GLN A 663 -3.84 -23.65 -4.86
CA GLN A 663 -3.27 -23.62 -6.20
C GLN A 663 -2.55 -22.29 -6.45
N MET A 664 -1.68 -22.26 -7.45
CA MET A 664 -1.04 -21.03 -7.90
C MET A 664 -1.18 -20.90 -9.42
N LEU A 665 -1.61 -19.73 -9.88
CA LEU A 665 -1.71 -19.44 -11.31
C LEU A 665 -1.06 -18.08 -11.58
N SER A 666 -0.08 -18.07 -12.49
CA SER A 666 0.55 -16.85 -12.98
C SER A 666 0.32 -16.68 -14.48
N LEU A 667 -0.17 -15.51 -14.89
CA LEU A 667 -0.42 -15.16 -16.29
C LEU A 667 0.35 -13.89 -16.63
N THR A 668 1.42 -13.99 -17.41
CA THR A 668 2.32 -12.86 -17.70
C THR A 668 2.49 -12.62 -19.20
N ASN A 669 2.28 -11.38 -19.68
CA ASN A 669 2.40 -11.01 -21.09
C ASN A 669 1.52 -11.88 -22.01
N CYS A 670 0.27 -12.15 -21.60
CA CYS A 670 -0.61 -13.07 -22.33
C CYS A 670 -1.76 -12.34 -23.03
N LEU A 671 -2.19 -12.89 -24.17
CA LEU A 671 -3.45 -12.56 -24.83
C LEU A 671 -4.41 -13.75 -24.69
N LEU A 672 -5.54 -13.54 -24.02
CA LEU A 672 -6.57 -14.55 -23.83
C LEU A 672 -7.88 -14.08 -24.48
N THR A 673 -8.43 -14.88 -25.38
CA THR A 673 -9.73 -14.59 -26.00
C THR A 673 -10.69 -15.76 -25.85
N SER A 674 -11.97 -15.50 -25.62
CA SER A 674 -13.00 -16.55 -25.54
C SER A 674 -14.39 -15.97 -25.69
N SER A 675 -15.34 -16.68 -26.31
CA SER A 675 -16.75 -16.25 -26.26
C SER A 675 -17.41 -16.53 -24.91
N GLY A 676 -16.80 -17.37 -24.06
CA GLY A 676 -17.25 -17.69 -22.71
C GLY A 676 -16.32 -17.14 -21.62
N THR A 677 -16.49 -17.62 -20.39
CA THR A 677 -15.63 -17.24 -19.25
C THR A 677 -14.16 -17.54 -19.55
N VAL A 678 -13.26 -16.62 -19.21
CA VAL A 678 -11.83 -16.81 -19.50
C VAL A 678 -11.15 -17.55 -18.35
N VAL A 679 -11.25 -17.06 -17.11
CA VAL A 679 -10.64 -17.71 -15.95
C VAL A 679 -11.70 -17.95 -14.88
N ARG A 680 -11.85 -19.21 -14.45
CA ARG A 680 -12.56 -19.54 -13.21
C ARG A 680 -11.56 -19.70 -12.07
N VAL A 681 -11.76 -18.92 -11.01
CA VAL A 681 -10.93 -18.79 -9.82
C VAL A 681 -11.62 -19.53 -8.68
N GLY A 682 -11.16 -20.76 -8.40
CA GLY A 682 -11.51 -21.55 -7.23
C GLY A 682 -10.59 -21.24 -6.06
N SER A 683 -9.90 -22.27 -5.56
CA SER A 683 -8.94 -22.17 -4.45
C SER A 683 -7.52 -21.84 -4.95
N VAL A 684 -7.34 -20.68 -5.61
CA VAL A 684 -6.09 -20.31 -6.29
C VAL A 684 -5.60 -18.92 -5.90
N ASN A 685 -4.28 -18.79 -5.73
CA ASN A 685 -3.58 -17.51 -5.74
C ASN A 685 -3.26 -17.13 -7.18
N LEU A 686 -3.94 -16.08 -7.67
CA LEU A 686 -3.86 -15.64 -9.06
C LEU A 686 -3.02 -14.36 -9.17
N GLU A 687 -1.98 -14.41 -9.98
CA GLU A 687 -1.18 -13.24 -10.33
C GLU A 687 -1.16 -13.02 -11.85
N CYS A 688 -1.73 -11.91 -12.29
CA CYS A 688 -1.81 -11.50 -13.68
C CYS A 688 -0.96 -10.25 -13.90
N GLY A 689 0.04 -10.36 -14.77
CA GLY A 689 0.90 -9.26 -15.18
C GLY A 689 0.81 -9.02 -16.68
N ASN A 690 0.53 -7.78 -17.10
CA ASN A 690 0.52 -7.42 -18.52
C ASN A 690 -0.40 -8.32 -19.38
N LEU A 691 -1.66 -8.49 -18.94
CA LEU A 691 -2.62 -9.43 -19.51
C LEU A 691 -3.68 -8.70 -20.35
N ALA A 692 -3.86 -9.11 -21.60
CA ALA A 692 -4.96 -8.68 -22.46
C ALA A 692 -6.05 -9.76 -22.49
N ILE A 693 -7.27 -9.42 -22.07
CA ILE A 693 -8.43 -10.31 -22.13
C ILE A 693 -9.49 -9.72 -23.07
N GLY A 694 -9.96 -10.51 -24.02
CA GLY A 694 -11.16 -10.23 -24.80
C GLY A 694 -12.20 -11.32 -24.58
N THR A 695 -13.39 -10.98 -24.10
CA THR A 695 -14.48 -11.94 -23.94
C THR A 695 -15.85 -11.32 -24.11
N LEU A 696 -16.80 -12.15 -24.52
CA LEU A 696 -18.21 -11.82 -24.67
C LEU A 696 -19.02 -12.16 -23.38
N ALA A 697 -18.37 -12.80 -22.40
CA ALA A 697 -18.92 -13.17 -21.10
C ALA A 697 -18.08 -12.55 -19.95
N ALA A 698 -17.71 -13.35 -18.94
CA ALA A 698 -16.92 -12.91 -17.80
C ALA A 698 -15.41 -13.09 -18.03
N ALA A 699 -14.60 -12.07 -17.71
CA ALA A 699 -13.14 -12.24 -17.68
C ALA A 699 -12.72 -13.18 -16.56
N PHE A 700 -13.22 -12.93 -15.34
CA PHE A 700 -13.00 -13.78 -14.18
C PHE A 700 -14.31 -14.23 -13.56
N GLU A 701 -14.44 -15.52 -13.29
CA GLU A 701 -15.51 -16.10 -12.48
C GLU A 701 -14.93 -16.55 -11.13
N LEU A 702 -15.40 -15.97 -10.04
CA LEU A 702 -14.93 -16.25 -8.68
C LEU A 702 -15.88 -17.26 -8.02
N ALA A 703 -15.39 -18.48 -7.79
CA ALA A 703 -16.13 -19.60 -7.20
C ALA A 703 -15.45 -20.09 -5.90
N GLY A 704 -16.21 -20.35 -4.83
CA GLY A 704 -15.70 -20.99 -3.59
C GLY A 704 -15.55 -20.06 -2.37
N ASP A 705 -15.47 -20.66 -1.18
CA ASP A 705 -15.47 -20.01 0.14
C ASP A 705 -14.14 -20.07 0.90
N GLN A 706 -13.14 -20.75 0.35
CA GLN A 706 -11.90 -20.97 1.08
C GLN A 706 -11.09 -19.67 1.25
N PRO A 707 -10.65 -19.35 2.48
CA PRO A 707 -9.73 -18.24 2.72
C PRO A 707 -8.38 -18.47 2.03
N GLY A 708 -7.77 -17.41 1.49
CA GLY A 708 -6.46 -17.45 0.85
C GLY A 708 -6.46 -17.60 -0.67
N SER A 709 -7.50 -17.12 -1.36
CA SER A 709 -7.53 -16.98 -2.83
C SER A 709 -7.56 -15.50 -3.20
N ASP A 710 -6.38 -14.90 -3.36
CA ASP A 710 -6.24 -13.50 -3.76
C ASP A 710 -6.03 -13.38 -5.27
N CYS A 711 -6.64 -12.36 -5.88
CA CYS A 711 -6.45 -12.02 -7.29
C CYS A 711 -5.65 -10.72 -7.40
N LEU A 712 -4.44 -10.78 -7.95
CA LEU A 712 -3.65 -9.61 -8.30
C LEU A 712 -3.65 -9.42 -9.81
N LEU A 713 -4.05 -8.23 -10.26
CA LEU A 713 -3.96 -7.79 -11.65
C LEU A 713 -3.07 -6.55 -11.72
N PHE A 714 -2.04 -6.60 -12.56
CA PHE A 714 -1.10 -5.50 -12.78
C PHE A 714 -0.88 -5.26 -14.28
N HIS A 715 -1.14 -4.04 -14.77
CA HIS A 715 -1.06 -3.72 -16.20
C HIS A 715 -1.97 -4.59 -17.09
N CYS A 716 -3.20 -4.87 -16.65
CA CYS A 716 -4.13 -5.69 -17.41
C CYS A 716 -5.15 -4.82 -18.16
N SER A 717 -5.49 -5.20 -19.39
CA SER A 717 -6.64 -4.63 -20.12
C SER A 717 -7.72 -5.70 -20.29
N LEU A 718 -8.89 -5.49 -19.69
CA LEU A 718 -9.99 -6.45 -19.73
C LEU A 718 -11.15 -5.88 -20.57
N ALA A 719 -11.34 -6.40 -21.77
CA ALA A 719 -12.51 -6.17 -22.61
C ALA A 719 -13.51 -7.31 -22.39
N ALA A 720 -14.53 -7.07 -21.57
CA ALA A 720 -15.46 -8.10 -21.15
C ALA A 720 -16.87 -7.55 -20.95
N ARG A 721 -17.88 -8.43 -20.99
CA ARG A 721 -19.24 -8.07 -20.56
C ARG A 721 -19.30 -7.94 -19.04
N GLU A 722 -18.61 -8.83 -18.35
CA GLU A 722 -18.44 -8.82 -16.90
C GLU A 722 -16.95 -8.92 -16.59
N ALA A 723 -16.38 -7.95 -15.84
CA ALA A 723 -14.98 -8.09 -15.43
C ALA A 723 -14.84 -9.23 -14.41
N PHE A 724 -15.73 -9.25 -13.41
CA PHE A 724 -15.81 -10.29 -12.39
C PHE A 724 -17.24 -10.78 -12.23
N ARG A 725 -17.43 -12.10 -12.22
CA ARG A 725 -18.69 -12.80 -11.93
C ARG A 725 -18.55 -13.60 -10.66
N LEU A 726 -19.52 -13.51 -9.75
CA LEU A 726 -19.61 -14.39 -8.58
C LEU A 726 -20.52 -15.59 -8.91
N SER A 727 -20.01 -16.81 -8.73
CA SER A 727 -20.74 -18.03 -9.15
C SER A 727 -22.02 -18.31 -8.34
N ASP A 728 -22.12 -17.81 -7.10
CA ASP A 728 -23.11 -18.31 -6.14
C ASP A 728 -24.09 -17.24 -5.56
N GLY A 729 -24.10 -16.00 -6.06
CA GLY A 729 -25.09 -15.01 -5.59
C GLY A 729 -25.06 -14.73 -4.07
N ARG A 730 -23.93 -15.00 -3.41
CA ARG A 730 -23.87 -15.10 -1.94
C ARG A 730 -24.02 -13.73 -1.28
N THR A 731 -24.70 -13.72 -0.13
CA THR A 731 -24.90 -12.55 0.73
C THR A 731 -23.81 -12.36 1.78
N GLN A 732 -22.93 -13.35 1.97
CA GLN A 732 -21.82 -13.26 2.92
C GLN A 732 -20.55 -12.74 2.23
N PRO A 733 -19.73 -11.91 2.93
CA PRO A 733 -18.46 -11.46 2.40
C PRO A 733 -17.54 -12.67 2.16
N LEU A 734 -17.07 -12.79 0.93
CA LEU A 734 -16.01 -13.71 0.57
C LEU A 734 -14.72 -13.23 1.21
N SER A 735 -13.94 -14.15 1.77
CA SER A 735 -12.59 -13.92 2.29
C SER A 735 -11.55 -13.67 1.18
N ARG A 736 -11.98 -13.18 0.02
CA ARG A 736 -11.15 -12.98 -1.18
C ARG A 736 -10.90 -11.51 -1.42
N ASN A 737 -9.64 -11.19 -1.71
CA ASN A 737 -9.27 -9.85 -2.14
C ASN A 737 -9.00 -9.81 -3.64
N VAL A 738 -9.46 -8.74 -4.28
CA VAL A 738 -9.11 -8.39 -5.65
C VAL A 738 -8.29 -7.11 -5.62
N PHE A 739 -7.06 -7.20 -6.09
CA PHE A 739 -6.13 -6.09 -6.21
C PHE A 739 -5.96 -5.74 -7.67
N LEU A 740 -6.41 -4.56 -8.08
CA LEU A 740 -6.17 -4.03 -9.42
C LEU A 740 -5.16 -2.91 -9.33
N ARG A 741 -4.11 -2.97 -10.15
CA ARG A 741 -3.14 -1.90 -10.27
C ARG A 741 -2.81 -1.60 -11.71
N ASN A 742 -2.86 -0.33 -12.10
CA ASN A 742 -2.59 0.12 -13.46
C ASN A 742 -3.40 -0.64 -14.52
N CYS A 743 -4.67 -0.94 -14.25
CA CYS A 743 -5.51 -1.76 -15.15
C CYS A 743 -6.48 -0.90 -15.97
N VAL A 744 -6.97 -1.41 -17.09
CA VAL A 744 -8.00 -0.76 -17.90
C VAL A 744 -9.17 -1.72 -18.09
N LEU A 745 -10.38 -1.25 -17.80
CA LEU A 745 -11.62 -2.00 -17.97
C LEU A 745 -12.39 -1.42 -19.16
N LEU A 746 -12.64 -2.28 -20.14
CA LEU A 746 -13.18 -1.95 -21.45
C LEU A 746 -14.48 -2.71 -21.71
N PRO A 747 -15.40 -2.17 -22.53
CA PRO A 747 -16.54 -2.92 -23.02
C PRO A 747 -16.10 -4.19 -23.77
N PRO A 748 -16.98 -5.20 -23.90
CA PRO A 748 -16.69 -6.40 -24.65
C PRO A 748 -16.41 -6.08 -26.14
N PRO A 749 -15.61 -6.91 -26.83
CA PRO A 749 -15.44 -6.83 -28.28
C PRO A 749 -16.79 -6.93 -29.01
N VAL A 750 -16.89 -6.33 -30.20
CA VAL A 750 -18.15 -6.36 -30.98
C VAL A 750 -18.47 -7.78 -31.46
N HIS A 751 -19.75 -8.15 -31.44
CA HIS A 751 -20.23 -9.45 -31.93
C HIS A 751 -20.35 -9.50 -33.46
N GLY A 752 -20.25 -8.36 -34.14
CA GLY A 752 -20.25 -8.19 -35.60
C GLY A 752 -20.09 -6.71 -35.98
N ALA A 753 -19.89 -6.41 -37.27
CA ALA A 753 -19.59 -5.06 -37.76
C ALA A 753 -20.66 -4.00 -37.41
N ASP A 754 -21.93 -4.41 -37.24
CA ASP A 754 -23.08 -3.52 -36.99
C ASP A 754 -23.64 -3.60 -35.54
N SER A 755 -22.97 -4.32 -34.62
CA SER A 755 -23.49 -4.50 -33.25
C SER A 755 -23.05 -3.37 -32.32
N VAL A 756 -24.00 -2.77 -31.60
CA VAL A 756 -23.69 -1.83 -30.50
C VAL A 756 -22.91 -2.57 -29.40
N PRO A 757 -21.79 -2.03 -28.89
CA PRO A 757 -21.06 -2.64 -27.78
C PRO A 757 -21.99 -2.86 -26.59
N ALA A 758 -22.03 -4.07 -26.06
CA ALA A 758 -22.76 -4.33 -24.82
C ALA A 758 -22.11 -3.53 -23.68
N ALA A 759 -22.90 -3.14 -22.68
CA ALA A 759 -22.36 -2.48 -21.51
C ALA A 759 -21.50 -3.44 -20.69
N LEU A 760 -20.40 -2.93 -20.13
CA LEU A 760 -19.60 -3.63 -19.14
C LEU A 760 -20.22 -3.46 -17.75
N THR A 761 -20.24 -4.55 -16.99
CA THR A 761 -20.48 -4.62 -15.55
C THR A 761 -19.17 -4.99 -14.83
N VAL A 762 -18.77 -4.25 -13.80
CA VAL A 762 -17.52 -4.56 -13.09
C VAL A 762 -17.67 -5.84 -12.25
N ILE A 763 -18.67 -5.90 -11.37
CA ILE A 763 -18.97 -7.07 -10.52
C ILE A 763 -20.42 -7.51 -10.73
N HIS A 764 -20.59 -8.75 -11.16
CA HIS A 764 -21.89 -9.38 -11.37
C HIS A 764 -22.15 -10.52 -10.38
N GLY A 765 -23.42 -10.74 -10.01
CA GLY A 765 -23.86 -11.81 -9.13
C GLY A 765 -23.91 -11.41 -7.67
N VAL A 766 -24.12 -10.13 -7.36
CA VAL A 766 -24.27 -9.63 -5.99
C VAL A 766 -25.74 -9.27 -5.73
N PRO A 767 -26.41 -9.83 -4.71
CA PRO A 767 -27.79 -9.49 -4.40
C PRO A 767 -28.00 -7.99 -4.21
N ALA A 768 -29.12 -7.46 -4.70
CA ALA A 768 -29.42 -6.04 -4.59
C ALA A 768 -29.44 -5.59 -3.11
N GLY A 769 -28.79 -4.47 -2.80
CA GLY A 769 -28.73 -3.90 -1.45
C GLY A 769 -27.78 -4.61 -0.49
N THR A 770 -26.86 -5.46 -0.98
CA THR A 770 -25.78 -6.04 -0.16
C THR A 770 -24.46 -5.31 -0.39
N ASP A 771 -23.66 -5.20 0.69
CA ASP A 771 -22.28 -4.69 0.60
C ASP A 771 -21.45 -5.56 -0.36
N CYS A 772 -20.43 -4.96 -0.97
CA CYS A 772 -19.51 -5.69 -1.84
C CYS A 772 -18.94 -6.90 -1.08
N PRO A 773 -19.18 -8.14 -1.53
CA PRO A 773 -18.72 -9.31 -0.83
C PRO A 773 -17.22 -9.57 -1.05
N LEU A 774 -16.52 -8.76 -1.85
CA LEU A 774 -15.09 -8.90 -2.12
C LEU A 774 -14.30 -7.82 -1.38
N GLY A 775 -13.11 -8.17 -0.89
CA GLY A 775 -12.10 -7.19 -0.52
C GLY A 775 -11.55 -6.50 -1.78
N TRP A 776 -12.18 -5.41 -2.20
CA TRP A 776 -11.79 -4.69 -3.42
C TRP A 776 -10.75 -3.61 -3.13
N TRP A 777 -9.63 -3.65 -3.84
CA TRP A 777 -8.51 -2.71 -3.71
C TRP A 777 -7.99 -2.32 -5.08
N GLU A 778 -8.16 -1.05 -5.44
CA GLU A 778 -7.76 -0.53 -6.74
C GLU A 778 -6.72 0.57 -6.60
N GLY A 779 -5.68 0.56 -7.43
CA GLY A 779 -4.77 1.69 -7.63
C GLY A 779 -4.54 1.98 -9.11
N ASN A 780 -4.91 3.18 -9.55
CA ASN A 780 -4.71 3.68 -10.90
C ASN A 780 -5.35 2.79 -11.96
N SER A 781 -6.61 2.39 -11.78
CA SER A 781 -7.32 1.72 -12.87
C SER A 781 -8.19 2.71 -13.61
N ALA A 782 -8.40 2.44 -14.88
CA ALA A 782 -9.17 3.28 -15.77
C ALA A 782 -10.39 2.54 -16.28
N TYR A 783 -11.48 3.29 -16.37
CA TYR A 783 -12.80 2.79 -16.67
C TYR A 783 -13.28 3.41 -17.97
N SER A 784 -13.64 2.58 -18.94
CA SER A 784 -14.27 3.06 -20.17
C SER A 784 -15.56 3.82 -19.84
N PRO A 785 -15.88 4.93 -20.54
CA PRO A 785 -17.09 5.70 -20.29
C PRO A 785 -18.40 4.94 -20.58
N VAL A 786 -18.32 3.79 -21.25
CA VAL A 786 -19.48 2.95 -21.63
C VAL A 786 -19.89 1.97 -20.52
N ILE A 787 -19.27 2.05 -19.34
CA ILE A 787 -19.60 1.21 -18.19
C ILE A 787 -20.91 1.69 -17.56
N ARG A 788 -21.86 0.78 -17.39
CA ARG A 788 -23.19 1.11 -16.83
C ARG A 788 -23.31 0.85 -15.34
N HIS A 789 -22.74 -0.26 -14.87
CA HIS A 789 -22.92 -0.72 -13.49
C HIS A 789 -21.61 -1.16 -12.87
N TRP A 790 -21.37 -0.73 -11.64
CA TRP A 790 -20.29 -1.25 -10.82
C TRP A 790 -20.68 -2.61 -10.23
N LEU A 791 -21.89 -2.69 -9.67
CA LEU A 791 -22.42 -3.87 -8.97
C LEU A 791 -23.81 -4.21 -9.52
N THR A 792 -24.08 -5.48 -9.83
CA THR A 792 -25.45 -5.88 -10.16
C THR A 792 -25.77 -7.34 -9.82
N ALA A 793 -27.03 -7.57 -9.45
CA ALA A 793 -27.59 -8.90 -9.20
C ALA A 793 -27.90 -9.64 -10.51
N SER A 794 -28.19 -8.90 -11.58
CA SER A 794 -28.51 -9.46 -12.90
C SER A 794 -28.00 -8.55 -14.02
N PRO A 795 -27.55 -9.07 -15.17
CA PRO A 795 -27.12 -8.25 -16.29
C PRO A 795 -28.28 -7.45 -16.91
N ALA A 796 -29.52 -7.78 -16.56
CA ALA A 796 -30.75 -7.20 -17.08
C ALA A 796 -31.47 -6.26 -16.08
N SER A 797 -31.01 -6.15 -14.82
CA SER A 797 -31.62 -5.23 -13.85
C SER A 797 -31.09 -3.81 -14.01
N THR A 798 -31.93 -2.81 -13.77
CA THR A 798 -31.52 -1.41 -13.61
C THR A 798 -30.78 -1.27 -12.28
N GLY A 799 -29.46 -1.51 -12.29
CA GLY A 799 -28.59 -1.19 -11.16
C GLY A 799 -28.48 0.32 -10.94
N ASN A 800 -27.89 0.75 -9.84
CA ASN A 800 -27.53 2.16 -9.67
C ASN A 800 -26.48 2.56 -10.72
N SER A 801 -26.26 3.86 -10.88
CA SER A 801 -25.18 4.35 -11.74
C SER A 801 -23.84 3.88 -11.19
N PHE A 802 -22.87 3.66 -12.09
CA PHE A 802 -21.49 3.31 -11.77
C PHE A 802 -20.91 4.17 -10.63
N ASP A 803 -21.11 5.49 -10.66
CA ASP A 803 -20.58 6.40 -9.64
C ASP A 803 -21.23 6.22 -8.27
N ALA A 804 -22.54 5.96 -8.21
CA ALA A 804 -23.24 5.77 -6.96
C ALA A 804 -22.79 4.49 -6.25
N ASP A 805 -22.68 3.39 -6.99
CA ASP A 805 -22.20 2.12 -6.45
C ASP A 805 -20.71 2.20 -6.07
N ARG A 806 -19.89 2.85 -6.89
CA ARG A 806 -18.46 3.05 -6.60
C ARG A 806 -18.27 3.82 -5.30
N LEU A 807 -19.00 4.94 -5.13
CA LEU A 807 -18.93 5.75 -3.91
C LEU A 807 -19.43 5.00 -2.68
N HIS A 808 -20.46 4.16 -2.83
CA HIS A 808 -20.96 3.32 -1.75
C HIS A 808 -19.93 2.27 -1.29
N VAL A 809 -19.15 1.72 -2.23
CA VAL A 809 -18.10 0.73 -1.92
C VAL A 809 -16.82 1.41 -1.40
N ASP A 810 -16.56 2.65 -1.80
CA ASP A 810 -15.37 3.41 -1.43
C ASP A 810 -15.46 4.00 -0.02
N ASN A 811 -14.97 3.25 0.97
CA ASN A 811 -14.79 3.75 2.35
C ASN A 811 -13.51 4.63 2.49
N GLY A 812 -13.20 5.47 1.50
CA GLY A 812 -12.13 6.47 1.57
C GLY A 812 -10.70 5.96 1.35
N GLY A 813 -10.52 4.89 0.56
CA GLY A 813 -9.17 4.33 0.30
C GLY A 813 -9.14 3.00 -0.44
N ARG A 814 -10.30 2.49 -0.86
CA ARG A 814 -10.37 1.31 -1.74
C ARG A 814 -10.08 1.68 -3.18
N PHE A 815 -10.39 2.92 -3.57
CA PHE A 815 -10.13 3.46 -4.89
C PHE A 815 -9.08 4.55 -4.80
N ILE A 816 -8.00 4.39 -5.58
CA ILE A 816 -6.84 5.29 -5.61
C ILE A 816 -6.55 5.64 -7.05
N GLY A 817 -6.44 6.93 -7.38
CA GLY A 817 -6.08 7.39 -8.73
C GLY A 817 -6.98 6.88 -9.87
N ALA A 818 -8.24 6.53 -9.61
CA ALA A 818 -9.14 5.97 -10.61
C ALA A 818 -9.44 6.99 -11.73
N VAL A 819 -9.32 6.56 -12.98
CA VAL A 819 -9.57 7.40 -14.16
C VAL A 819 -10.96 7.05 -14.72
N VAL A 820 -11.86 8.04 -14.71
CA VAL A 820 -13.26 7.90 -15.17
C VAL A 820 -13.61 9.05 -16.12
N GLY A 821 -14.67 8.87 -16.91
CA GLY A 821 -15.20 9.89 -17.81
C GLY A 821 -14.77 9.71 -19.28
N ASN A 822 -15.33 10.56 -20.15
CA ASN A 822 -15.25 10.42 -21.61
C ASN A 822 -13.82 10.55 -22.16
N GLU A 823 -12.97 11.35 -21.53
CA GLU A 823 -11.56 11.53 -21.91
C GLU A 823 -10.60 10.62 -21.14
N GLY A 824 -11.13 9.81 -20.21
CA GLY A 824 -10.35 8.95 -19.35
C GLY A 824 -9.66 7.83 -20.12
N VAL A 825 -10.45 7.04 -20.85
CA VAL A 825 -9.98 5.90 -21.64
C VAL A 825 -10.45 6.04 -23.08
N LEU A 826 -9.51 6.30 -23.99
CA LEU A 826 -9.75 6.27 -25.43
C LEU A 826 -8.79 5.25 -26.04
N LEU A 827 -9.31 4.33 -26.85
CA LEU A 827 -8.51 3.39 -27.61
C LEU A 827 -8.05 4.04 -28.92
N SER A 828 -6.90 3.59 -29.44
CA SER A 828 -6.39 4.04 -30.75
C SER A 828 -7.30 3.65 -31.92
N GLY A 829 -8.18 2.66 -31.71
CA GLY A 829 -9.23 2.25 -32.62
C GLY A 829 -10.30 1.43 -31.89
N PRO A 830 -11.47 1.20 -32.51
CA PRO A 830 -12.52 0.38 -31.91
C PRO A 830 -12.06 -1.08 -31.72
N LEU A 831 -12.55 -1.74 -30.67
CA LEU A 831 -12.30 -3.16 -30.47
C LEU A 831 -13.02 -3.96 -31.58
N PRO A 832 -12.29 -4.74 -32.40
CA PRO A 832 -12.91 -5.52 -33.48
C PRO A 832 -13.59 -6.78 -32.93
N ALA A 833 -14.08 -7.63 -33.83
CA ALA A 833 -14.63 -8.92 -33.46
C ALA A 833 -13.59 -9.79 -32.72
N LEU A 834 -14.07 -10.65 -31.82
CA LEU A 834 -13.22 -11.50 -30.98
C LEU A 834 -12.18 -12.32 -31.76
N SER A 835 -12.53 -12.78 -32.98
CA SER A 835 -11.65 -13.54 -33.86
C SER A 835 -10.49 -12.74 -34.46
N GLU A 836 -10.62 -11.42 -34.51
CA GLU A 836 -9.65 -10.47 -35.09
C GLU A 836 -8.86 -9.73 -34.01
N LEU A 837 -9.16 -10.01 -32.74
CA LEU A 837 -8.57 -9.28 -31.63
C LEU A 837 -7.06 -9.57 -31.52
N THR A 838 -6.26 -8.52 -31.54
CA THR A 838 -4.81 -8.55 -31.36
C THR A 838 -4.43 -7.63 -30.20
N PRO A 839 -3.21 -7.77 -29.64
CA PRO A 839 -2.78 -6.91 -28.54
C PRO A 839 -2.81 -5.41 -28.86
N THR A 840 -2.50 -5.02 -30.09
CA THR A 840 -2.48 -3.62 -30.52
C THR A 840 -3.85 -2.94 -30.46
N HIS A 841 -4.95 -3.70 -30.47
CA HIS A 841 -6.29 -3.15 -30.32
C HIS A 841 -6.59 -2.63 -28.90
N PHE A 842 -5.78 -3.01 -27.92
CA PHE A 842 -5.89 -2.49 -26.55
C PHE A 842 -5.02 -1.25 -26.30
N SER A 843 -4.32 -0.76 -27.32
CA SER A 843 -3.46 0.43 -27.20
C SER A 843 -4.29 1.69 -26.98
N LEU A 844 -3.98 2.40 -25.90
CA LEU A 844 -4.59 3.69 -25.58
C LEU A 844 -4.14 4.78 -26.57
N LEU A 845 -5.04 5.71 -26.87
CA LEU A 845 -4.71 6.91 -27.62
C LEU A 845 -3.84 7.82 -26.74
N PRO A 846 -2.70 8.36 -27.22
CA PRO A 846 -1.78 9.14 -26.39
C PRO A 846 -2.38 10.38 -25.72
N THR A 847 -3.50 10.89 -26.26
CA THR A 847 -4.19 12.07 -25.74
C THR A 847 -5.13 11.78 -24.56
N CYS A 848 -5.45 10.52 -24.26
CA CYS A 848 -6.34 10.20 -23.15
C CYS A 848 -5.58 10.18 -21.80
N VAL A 849 -6.30 10.45 -20.72
CA VAL A 849 -5.69 10.56 -19.37
C VAL A 849 -5.02 9.25 -18.96
N ALA A 850 -5.61 8.11 -19.30
CA ALA A 850 -5.05 6.80 -18.98
C ALA A 850 -3.72 6.48 -19.70
N ALA A 851 -3.32 7.21 -20.75
CA ALA A 851 -2.10 6.92 -21.50
C ALA A 851 -0.81 7.34 -20.78
N THR A 852 -0.89 8.21 -19.76
CA THR A 852 0.28 8.75 -19.03
C THR A 852 0.17 8.63 -17.51
N ARG A 853 -0.93 8.05 -17.02
CA ARG A 853 -1.31 7.99 -15.60
C ARG A 853 -0.69 6.84 -14.81
N ALA A 854 0.04 5.91 -15.44
CA ALA A 854 0.74 4.88 -14.67
C ALA A 854 1.82 5.52 -13.78
N VAL A 855 2.18 4.86 -12.68
CA VAL A 855 3.18 5.38 -11.71
C VAL A 855 4.53 5.67 -12.39
N ASP A 856 4.93 4.86 -13.35
CA ASP A 856 6.16 5.04 -14.13
C ASP A 856 6.01 5.95 -15.36
N GLY A 857 4.83 6.52 -15.56
CA GLY A 857 4.52 7.49 -16.63
C GLY A 857 4.13 6.89 -17.96
N GLY A 858 4.05 5.55 -18.02
CA GLY A 858 3.49 4.85 -19.16
C GLY A 858 1.95 4.79 -19.15
N PRO A 859 1.37 4.06 -20.11
CA PRO A 859 -0.06 3.82 -20.17
C PRO A 859 -0.53 2.88 -19.06
N LEU A 860 -1.76 3.13 -18.59
CA LEU A 860 -2.53 2.15 -17.85
C LEU A 860 -2.93 0.98 -18.77
N GLY A 861 -3.12 -0.20 -18.20
CA GLY A 861 -3.44 -1.42 -18.94
C GLY A 861 -2.18 -2.08 -19.51
N ILE A 862 -2.34 -2.82 -20.60
CA ILE A 862 -1.25 -3.59 -21.18
C ILE A 862 -0.11 -2.72 -21.74
N ARG A 863 1.07 -3.31 -21.75
CA ARG A 863 2.29 -2.81 -22.39
C ARG A 863 2.65 -3.75 -23.53
N LEU A 864 2.75 -3.20 -24.73
CA LEU A 864 3.19 -3.99 -25.89
C LEU A 864 4.70 -4.24 -25.82
N PRO A 865 5.18 -5.39 -26.32
CA PRO A 865 4.40 -6.49 -26.92
C PRO A 865 3.74 -7.41 -25.88
N VAL A 866 2.65 -8.07 -26.27
CA VAL A 866 1.94 -9.11 -25.49
C VAL A 866 1.73 -10.33 -26.39
N GLY A 867 1.87 -11.54 -25.85
CA GLY A 867 1.78 -12.79 -26.62
C GLY A 867 3.14 -13.38 -26.99
N PRO A 868 3.17 -14.40 -27.86
CA PRO A 868 4.36 -15.22 -28.10
C PRO A 868 5.39 -14.52 -28.97
N ASP A 869 6.64 -14.56 -28.50
CA ASP A 869 7.82 -14.17 -29.27
C ASP A 869 8.41 -15.40 -29.99
N LEU A 870 7.82 -15.72 -31.14
CA LEU A 870 8.21 -16.86 -31.96
C LEU A 870 9.43 -16.51 -32.83
N THR A 871 10.60 -16.38 -32.20
CA THR A 871 11.87 -16.28 -32.94
C THR A 871 12.20 -17.61 -33.62
N VAL A 872 12.67 -17.57 -34.88
CA VAL A 872 13.10 -18.76 -35.61
C VAL A 872 14.38 -19.29 -34.97
N ARG A 873 14.30 -20.46 -34.32
CA ARG A 873 15.48 -21.13 -33.77
C ARG A 873 15.98 -22.16 -34.76
N THR A 874 17.14 -21.90 -35.36
CA THR A 874 17.90 -22.93 -36.07
C THR A 874 18.32 -24.00 -35.06
N THR A 875 17.73 -25.18 -35.17
CA THR A 875 18.12 -26.36 -34.39
C THR A 875 19.63 -26.56 -34.49
N PRO A 876 20.36 -26.77 -33.38
CA PRO A 876 21.76 -27.17 -33.46
C PRO A 876 21.83 -28.50 -34.23
N GLU A 877 22.67 -28.56 -35.26
CA GLU A 877 22.93 -29.80 -36.00
C GLU A 877 23.28 -30.90 -34.99
N THR A 878 22.46 -31.95 -34.98
CA THR A 878 22.82 -33.19 -34.29
C THR A 878 24.16 -33.65 -34.87
N PRO A 879 25.21 -33.97 -34.08
CA PRO A 879 26.48 -34.43 -34.63
C PRO A 879 26.21 -35.61 -35.56
N GLY A 880 26.53 -35.41 -36.83
CA GLY A 880 26.13 -36.30 -37.91
C GLY A 880 26.44 -37.76 -37.60
N GLY A 881 25.43 -38.62 -37.76
CA GLY A 881 25.64 -40.04 -37.94
C GLY A 881 26.65 -40.24 -39.08
N GLY A 882 27.75 -40.92 -38.77
CA GLY A 882 28.79 -41.23 -39.73
C GLY A 882 28.23 -41.97 -40.94
N LYS A 883 28.57 -41.47 -42.13
CA LYS A 883 28.44 -42.20 -43.39
C LYS A 883 29.12 -43.58 -43.26
N PRO A 884 28.54 -44.67 -43.78
CA PRO A 884 29.24 -45.95 -43.84
C PRO A 884 30.44 -45.83 -44.79
N THR A 885 31.64 -46.02 -44.25
CA THR A 885 32.89 -46.16 -45.02
C THR A 885 32.80 -47.35 -45.99
N PRO A 886 33.28 -47.22 -47.25
CA PRO A 886 33.35 -48.34 -48.17
C PRO A 886 34.42 -49.33 -47.72
N LYS A 887 34.10 -50.63 -47.73
CA LYS A 887 35.02 -51.74 -47.43
C LYS A 887 36.24 -51.70 -48.38
N PRO A 888 37.48 -51.79 -47.88
CA PRO A 888 38.65 -51.95 -48.73
C PRO A 888 38.73 -53.37 -49.29
N VAL A 889 38.99 -53.45 -50.59
CA VAL A 889 39.27 -54.68 -51.35
C VAL A 889 40.61 -55.26 -50.85
N ALA A 890 40.61 -56.54 -50.49
CA ALA A 890 41.79 -57.26 -50.03
C ALA A 890 42.82 -57.43 -51.16
N PRO A 891 44.12 -57.15 -50.95
CA PRO A 891 45.16 -57.54 -51.88
C PRO A 891 45.52 -59.01 -51.71
N ARG A 892 45.60 -59.73 -52.83
CA ARG A 892 46.18 -61.07 -52.95
C ARG A 892 47.63 -61.06 -52.45
N GLY A 893 47.91 -61.78 -51.37
CA GLY A 893 49.25 -62.19 -50.95
C GLY A 893 49.51 -63.66 -51.32
N PRO A 894 50.74 -64.04 -51.69
CA PRO A 894 51.03 -65.31 -52.34
C PRO A 894 51.20 -66.48 -51.36
N PHE A 895 50.90 -67.67 -51.88
CA PHE A 895 51.37 -68.98 -51.44
C PHE A 895 52.83 -68.99 -51.00
N ARG A 896 53.15 -69.70 -49.90
CA ARG A 896 54.13 -70.82 -49.85
C ARG A 896 54.26 -71.44 -48.44
N PRO A 897 54.87 -72.64 -48.29
CA PRO A 897 54.16 -73.82 -47.80
C PRO A 897 54.76 -74.41 -46.50
N ASP A 898 54.15 -75.52 -46.09
CA ASP A 898 54.68 -76.64 -45.30
C ASP A 898 55.38 -76.34 -43.96
N PHE A 899 54.70 -76.65 -42.85
CA PHE A 899 54.93 -77.86 -42.04
C PHE A 899 53.80 -78.05 -41.02
#